data_AF-A0A959WF17-F1
#
_entry.id   AF-A0A959WF17-F1
#
_cell.length_a   1.000
_cell.length_b   1.000
_cell.length_c   1.000
_cell.angle_alpha   90.00
_cell.angle_beta   90.00
_cell.angle_gamma   90.00
#
_symmetry.space_group_name_H-M   'P 1'
#
loop_
_entity.id
_entity.type
_entity.pdbx_description
1 polymer ?
#
loop_
_entity_poly.entity_id
_entity_poly.type
_entity_poly.pdbx_seq_one_letter_code
_entity_poly.pdbx_strand_id
1 'polypeptide(L)'
;MGRDLATRMFARAGAVLGLAAITTIGFTGLAGAAPADRATDPVVLNGGDVPTKLKVVPKKILGFKWEGGWKQIPVQVDERHVVSARSLYPDKPVGYVNGYVGIDEDIRTFDVEIYADPKTRSGADADTTFDSDDELVFMGGDAGKAAPASAVAPQGVDASSATKIAVNDPIGDGTAYVYLFKSTGKLTPSAGKDYVDYDFNLTNFGPDDTLIDDYGWTNVPNPEDSTVKTDNYELHSIDRWREDEIRITAGGAPGTDILDREGVSAGGLSSCGRSEFTFSANWKLDTDSGNDDNTDDEGTYLTVIDGPVRAIRSYMGANSGPYVEDLHLYYADREDRKVNVRVHPIPQMYVWTDYNESALGMTYRDQKNQTGVTIDGVPGEVNGQPGDDSIDLFEHSDFVNGTYAWQQVSGNQGTTTTLATAEASATPETFPAFDGYKGYYLDDSTPTPGAGERQCGGDLKAYGASGFGIDGVYPNTDPIFGVAQDPDRLSVNRVRYFGPPNQTAADADSYRARVQDPLASSASPVKVKAPTVKPKVRILTKKLAAKRGKALRVKVKVTNAGTAEAKNLKVCASGKALKKSCRSVGTVAAGKSKTVTLTPKVKGNARIGKSKLSVKTSGGGTNKHSGDEDWMIARK
;
A
#
# COMPACT_ATOMS: atom_id res chain seq x y z
N MET A 1 -44.35 -37.06 -51.49
CA MET A 1 -44.50 -36.36 -52.79
C MET A 1 -44.35 -34.87 -52.50
N GLY A 2 -43.66 -34.03 -53.27
CA GLY A 2 -42.91 -34.29 -54.51
C GLY A 2 -41.39 -34.07 -54.39
N ARG A 3 -40.73 -33.90 -55.54
CA ARG A 3 -39.28 -33.68 -55.79
C ARG A 3 -39.16 -32.40 -56.65
N ASP A 4 -38.28 -31.44 -56.37
CA ASP A 4 -36.82 -31.39 -56.66
C ASP A 4 -36.52 -30.87 -58.09
N LEU A 5 -35.28 -30.42 -58.35
CA LEU A 5 -34.72 -29.62 -59.48
C LEU A 5 -34.66 -28.11 -59.22
N ALA A 6 -33.55 -27.38 -59.46
CA ALA A 6 -32.20 -27.80 -59.87
C ALA A 6 -31.12 -26.88 -59.22
N THR A 7 -29.95 -27.34 -58.75
CA THR A 7 -28.73 -27.72 -59.53
C THR A 7 -28.37 -26.70 -60.62
N ARG A 8 -27.19 -26.07 -60.68
CA ARG A 8 -25.76 -26.51 -60.64
C ARG A 8 -24.90 -25.26 -60.29
N MET A 9 -23.59 -25.23 -59.98
CA MET A 9 -22.41 -26.10 -59.70
C MET A 9 -21.32 -25.13 -59.14
N PHE A 10 -20.06 -25.40 -58.74
CA PHE A 10 -19.03 -26.47 -58.68
C PHE A 10 -17.99 -25.97 -57.62
N ALA A 11 -16.96 -26.65 -57.09
CA ALA A 11 -16.44 -28.04 -57.04
C ALA A 11 -15.32 -28.08 -55.95
N ARG A 12 -14.64 -29.23 -55.73
CA ARG A 12 -13.58 -29.49 -54.71
C ARG A 12 -14.13 -29.51 -53.27
N ALA A 13 -14.46 -30.65 -52.64
CA ALA A 13 -13.91 -32.02 -52.63
C ALA A 13 -12.57 -32.17 -51.89
N GLY A 14 -12.54 -33.03 -50.86
CA GLY A 14 -11.35 -33.33 -50.06
C GLY A 14 -11.66 -33.74 -48.61
N ALA A 15 -12.32 -34.89 -48.39
CA ALA A 15 -12.50 -35.45 -47.04
C ALA A 15 -11.29 -36.31 -46.66
N VAL A 16 -10.62 -36.00 -45.55
CA VAL A 16 -9.54 -36.80 -44.96
C VAL A 16 -9.67 -36.78 -43.44
N LEU A 17 -9.60 -37.96 -42.82
CA LEU A 17 -9.47 -38.12 -41.37
C LEU A 17 -8.08 -37.64 -40.92
N GLY A 18 -8.00 -36.40 -40.44
CA GLY A 18 -6.81 -35.86 -39.82
C GLY A 18 -6.81 -36.12 -38.32
N LEU A 19 -5.93 -37.02 -37.84
CA LEU A 19 -5.70 -37.20 -36.41
C LEU A 19 -5.02 -35.94 -35.86
N ALA A 20 -5.80 -35.03 -35.29
CA ALA A 20 -5.31 -33.77 -34.73
C ALA A 20 -4.53 -34.03 -33.43
N ALA A 21 -3.29 -34.46 -33.56
CA ALA A 21 -2.31 -34.39 -32.48
C ALA A 21 -2.16 -32.91 -32.10
N ILE A 22 -2.82 -32.52 -31.01
CA ILE A 22 -2.65 -31.19 -30.41
C ILE A 22 -1.19 -31.10 -30.01
N THR A 23 -0.41 -30.49 -30.89
CA THR A 23 0.99 -30.19 -30.63
C THR A 23 0.94 -29.02 -29.66
N THR A 24 1.01 -29.34 -28.37
CA THR A 24 1.27 -28.37 -27.31
C THR A 24 2.63 -27.76 -27.61
N ILE A 25 2.61 -26.71 -28.43
CA ILE A 25 3.70 -25.75 -28.53
C ILE A 25 3.76 -25.14 -27.15
N GLY A 26 4.60 -25.74 -26.30
CA GLY A 26 4.99 -25.17 -25.04
C GLY A 26 5.61 -23.83 -25.34
N PHE A 27 4.81 -22.77 -25.20
CA PHE A 27 5.34 -21.49 -24.80
C PHE A 27 6.08 -21.77 -23.50
N THR A 28 7.40 -21.95 -23.60
CA THR A 28 8.29 -21.73 -22.49
C THR A 28 8.13 -20.26 -22.13
N GLY A 29 7.14 -19.98 -21.28
CA GLY A 29 6.87 -18.65 -20.79
C GLY A 29 8.19 -18.08 -20.28
N LEU A 30 8.43 -16.81 -20.56
CA LEU A 30 9.59 -16.11 -20.01
C LEU A 30 9.35 -16.02 -18.49
N ALA A 31 9.77 -17.06 -17.77
CA ALA A 31 9.44 -17.28 -16.36
C ALA A 31 9.60 -15.96 -15.61
N GLY A 32 8.54 -15.49 -14.96
CA GLY A 32 8.56 -14.26 -14.19
C GLY A 32 9.64 -14.32 -13.11
N ALA A 33 9.95 -13.18 -12.50
CA ALA A 33 10.39 -13.28 -11.12
C ALA A 33 9.14 -13.68 -10.31
N ALA A 34 9.16 -14.84 -9.66
CA ALA A 34 8.05 -15.26 -8.82
C ALA A 34 8.07 -14.44 -7.52
N PRO A 35 6.92 -13.95 -7.03
CA PRO A 35 5.58 -14.40 -7.39
C PRO A 35 4.85 -13.45 -8.35
N ALA A 36 4.63 -13.90 -9.59
CA ALA A 36 3.80 -13.17 -10.54
C ALA A 36 2.31 -13.24 -10.17
N ASP A 37 1.91 -14.35 -9.53
CA ASP A 37 0.53 -14.63 -9.16
C ASP A 37 0.13 -13.96 -7.82
N ARG A 38 1.12 -13.39 -7.10
CA ARG A 38 0.98 -12.54 -5.91
C ARG A 38 1.47 -11.11 -6.17
N ALA A 39 1.15 -10.59 -7.36
CA ALA A 39 1.62 -9.27 -7.80
C ALA A 39 1.01 -8.10 -6.99
N THR A 40 -0.18 -8.27 -6.44
CA THR A 40 -0.93 -7.29 -5.65
C THR A 40 -0.81 -7.50 -4.14
N ASP A 41 -0.28 -8.64 -3.68
CA ASP A 41 -0.01 -8.83 -2.26
C ASP A 41 1.09 -7.86 -1.78
N PRO A 42 0.89 -7.14 -0.65
CA PRO A 42 1.90 -6.23 -0.12
C PRO A 42 3.06 -6.98 0.52
N VAL A 43 4.23 -6.33 0.53
CA VAL A 43 5.44 -6.75 1.24
C VAL A 43 5.80 -5.65 2.23
N VAL A 44 5.60 -5.92 3.51
CA VAL A 44 5.94 -5.04 4.63
C VAL A 44 7.26 -5.50 5.27
N LEU A 45 8.08 -4.55 5.73
CA LEU A 45 9.26 -4.78 6.55
C LEU A 45 9.32 -3.75 7.66
N ASN A 46 9.53 -4.18 8.91
CA ASN A 46 9.97 -3.26 9.96
C ASN A 46 11.35 -2.70 9.58
N GLY A 47 11.60 -1.42 9.86
CA GLY A 47 12.91 -0.82 9.62
C GLY A 47 14.04 -1.52 10.37
N GLY A 48 13.74 -2.13 11.53
CA GLY A 48 14.70 -2.91 12.31
C GLY A 48 15.30 -4.10 11.56
N ASP A 49 14.55 -4.69 10.61
CA ASP A 49 15.05 -5.74 9.71
C ASP A 49 15.92 -5.19 8.58
N VAL A 50 15.86 -3.88 8.31
CA VAL A 50 16.56 -3.22 7.21
C VAL A 50 17.94 -2.70 7.65
N PRO A 51 19.05 -3.04 6.96
CA PRO A 51 20.38 -2.62 7.35
C PRO A 51 20.54 -1.11 7.57
N THR A 52 20.90 -0.71 8.80
CA THR A 52 21.08 0.66 9.33
C THR A 52 21.78 1.68 8.42
N LYS A 53 22.56 1.22 7.45
CA LYS A 53 23.04 2.06 6.34
C LYS A 53 21.91 2.70 5.51
N LEU A 54 20.65 2.30 5.70
CA LEU A 54 19.46 2.93 5.14
C LEU A 54 18.75 3.95 6.07
N LYS A 55 19.08 4.06 7.36
CA LYS A 55 18.55 5.13 8.24
C LYS A 55 18.85 6.52 7.66
N VAL A 56 17.81 7.20 7.17
CA VAL A 56 17.67 8.59 6.68
C VAL A 56 16.17 8.88 6.55
N VAL A 57 15.80 10.16 6.51
CA VAL A 57 14.43 10.62 6.18
C VAL A 57 13.76 9.77 5.07
N PRO A 58 12.52 9.26 5.28
CA PRO A 58 11.80 8.36 4.37
C PRO A 58 11.91 8.73 2.89
N LYS A 59 11.65 10.01 2.56
CA LYS A 59 11.73 10.61 1.21
C LYS A 59 13.10 10.55 0.51
N LYS A 60 14.11 9.89 1.08
CA LYS A 60 15.40 9.56 0.43
C LYS A 60 15.58 8.07 0.15
N ILE A 61 14.68 7.19 0.58
CA ILE A 61 14.72 5.76 0.23
C ILE A 61 14.05 5.59 -1.15
N LEU A 62 14.67 4.77 -2.01
CA LEU A 62 14.23 4.55 -3.38
C LEU A 62 14.32 3.06 -3.72
N GLY A 63 13.21 2.45 -4.12
CA GLY A 63 13.16 1.07 -4.61
C GLY A 63 13.46 0.94 -6.10
N PHE A 64 14.12 -0.14 -6.47
CA PHE A 64 14.34 -0.55 -7.85
C PHE A 64 14.21 -2.06 -8.01
N LYS A 65 13.65 -2.52 -9.13
CA LYS A 65 13.76 -3.91 -9.58
C LYS A 65 14.67 -4.06 -10.80
N TRP A 66 15.06 -5.29 -11.08
CA TRP A 66 15.90 -5.62 -12.23
C TRP A 66 15.17 -6.49 -13.26
N GLU A 67 14.96 -5.92 -14.45
CA GLU A 67 14.30 -6.55 -15.59
C GLU A 67 15.21 -6.41 -16.83
N GLY A 68 16.44 -6.91 -16.74
CA GLY A 68 17.50 -6.71 -17.75
C GLY A 68 18.17 -5.34 -17.68
N GLY A 69 17.55 -4.40 -16.97
CA GLY A 69 18.11 -3.14 -16.48
C GLY A 69 17.37 -2.73 -15.19
N TRP A 70 17.85 -1.67 -14.54
CA TRP A 70 17.13 -1.08 -13.40
C TRP A 70 15.85 -0.39 -13.87
N LYS A 71 14.72 -0.76 -13.28
CA LYS A 71 13.49 0.05 -13.24
C LYS A 71 13.29 0.54 -11.82
N GLN A 72 12.89 1.80 -11.66
CA GLN A 72 12.43 2.27 -10.35
C GLN A 72 11.02 1.74 -10.09
N ILE A 73 10.68 1.55 -8.82
CA ILE A 73 9.36 1.13 -8.34
C ILE A 73 8.88 2.12 -7.26
N PRO A 74 7.57 2.23 -7.00
CA PRO A 74 7.10 2.84 -5.77
C PRO A 74 7.64 2.07 -4.56
N VAL A 75 8.02 2.82 -3.53
CA VAL A 75 8.18 2.33 -2.16
C VAL A 75 7.61 3.39 -1.25
N GLN A 76 6.98 2.94 -0.17
CA GLN A 76 6.44 3.76 0.89
C GLN A 76 7.19 3.43 2.19
N VAL A 77 7.36 4.44 3.04
CA VAL A 77 7.85 4.25 4.41
C VAL A 77 6.92 5.07 5.27
N ASP A 78 6.20 4.38 6.14
CA ASP A 78 5.24 4.98 7.07
C ASP A 78 5.92 5.08 8.43
N GLU A 79 6.13 6.32 8.88
CA GLU A 79 6.80 6.61 10.16
C GLU A 79 5.88 6.17 11.32
N ARG A 80 6.42 5.45 12.31
CA ARG A 80 5.67 4.93 13.47
C ARG A 80 6.36 5.29 14.78
N HIS A 81 5.59 5.46 15.84
CA HIS A 81 6.13 5.86 17.15
C HIS A 81 5.24 5.44 18.32
N VAL A 82 5.82 5.45 19.52
CA VAL A 82 5.12 5.20 20.78
C VAL A 82 4.68 6.50 21.43
N VAL A 83 3.38 6.63 21.71
CA VAL A 83 2.79 7.78 22.43
C VAL A 83 1.85 7.33 23.54
N SER A 84 1.63 8.20 24.53
CA SER A 84 0.60 7.98 25.55
C SER A 84 -0.79 8.04 24.91
N ALA A 85 -1.64 7.06 25.17
CA ALA A 85 -3.02 7.04 24.68
C ALA A 85 -3.83 8.26 25.16
N ARG A 86 -3.44 8.89 26.28
CA ARG A 86 -4.07 10.14 26.75
C ARG A 86 -3.75 11.35 25.87
N SER A 87 -2.58 11.44 25.23
CA SER A 87 -2.23 12.60 24.37
C SER A 87 -3.03 12.68 23.06
N LEU A 88 -3.65 11.57 22.66
CA LEU A 88 -4.49 11.47 21.46
C LEU A 88 -5.79 12.29 21.57
N TYR A 89 -6.16 12.68 22.79
CA TYR A 89 -7.36 13.45 23.11
C TYR A 89 -7.01 14.85 23.62
N PRO A 90 -7.85 15.88 23.36
CA PRO A 90 -7.70 17.21 23.97
C PRO A 90 -7.70 17.20 25.50
N ASP A 91 -7.36 18.34 26.11
CA ASP A 91 -7.62 18.56 27.54
C ASP A 91 -9.13 18.61 27.81
N LYS A 92 -9.55 18.17 29.00
CA LYS A 92 -10.99 18.04 29.32
C LYS A 92 -11.68 19.41 29.35
N PRO A 93 -12.83 19.60 28.67
CA PRO A 93 -13.57 20.86 28.71
C PRO A 93 -14.10 21.13 30.13
N VAL A 94 -14.23 22.41 30.47
CA VAL A 94 -14.73 22.83 31.79
C VAL A 94 -16.19 22.39 31.96
N GLY A 95 -16.43 21.48 32.91
CA GLY A 95 -17.74 20.88 33.14
C GLY A 95 -17.90 19.44 32.61
N TYR A 96 -16.83 18.82 32.10
CA TYR A 96 -16.82 17.39 31.80
C TYR A 96 -16.79 16.57 33.10
N VAL A 97 -17.79 15.69 33.32
CA VAL A 97 -17.98 14.98 34.62
C VAL A 97 -18.06 13.45 34.49
N ASN A 98 -18.41 12.91 33.32
CA ASN A 98 -18.84 11.50 33.17
C ASN A 98 -18.13 10.71 32.03
N GLY A 99 -17.10 11.24 31.38
CA GLY A 99 -16.40 10.53 30.30
C GLY A 99 -15.52 9.38 30.77
N TYR A 100 -15.02 8.58 29.83
CA TYR A 100 -14.06 7.50 30.08
C TYR A 100 -12.61 7.97 29.78
N VAL A 101 -12.43 9.00 28.95
CA VAL A 101 -11.14 9.70 28.75
C VAL A 101 -10.87 10.68 29.89
N GLY A 102 -10.09 10.23 30.88
CA GLY A 102 -9.28 11.16 31.70
C GLY A 102 -10.06 12.03 32.70
N ILE A 103 -11.10 11.49 33.34
CA ILE A 103 -11.93 12.21 34.33
C ILE A 103 -11.16 12.80 35.53
N ASP A 104 -10.06 12.19 35.98
CA ASP A 104 -9.24 12.65 37.11
C ASP A 104 -7.72 12.67 36.83
N GLU A 105 -6.99 13.49 37.60
CA GLU A 105 -5.53 13.71 37.45
C GLU A 105 -4.68 12.49 37.92
N ASP A 106 -5.26 11.58 38.70
CA ASP A 106 -4.63 10.33 39.18
C ASP A 106 -4.75 9.15 38.17
N ILE A 107 -5.28 9.39 36.96
CA ILE A 107 -5.57 8.32 36.00
C ILE A 107 -4.30 7.68 35.43
N ARG A 108 -4.30 6.33 35.40
CA ARG A 108 -3.32 5.53 34.68
C ARG A 108 -3.43 5.83 33.20
N THR A 109 -2.33 6.23 32.57
CA THR A 109 -2.19 6.16 31.11
C THR A 109 -1.43 4.89 30.72
N PHE A 110 -1.55 4.51 29.46
CA PHE A 110 -0.80 3.44 28.82
C PHE A 110 -0.25 3.97 27.49
N ASP A 111 0.82 3.37 27.01
CA ASP A 111 1.47 3.75 25.75
C ASP A 111 0.96 2.88 24.60
N VAL A 112 0.84 3.45 23.41
CA VAL A 112 0.40 2.80 22.16
C VAL A 112 1.37 3.12 21.02
N GLU A 113 1.57 2.15 20.13
CA GLU A 113 2.52 2.20 19.02
C GLU A 113 1.78 2.40 17.68
N ILE A 114 1.72 3.64 17.21
CA ILE A 114 0.82 4.09 16.13
C ILE A 114 1.59 4.70 14.96
N TYR A 115 0.91 4.92 13.84
CA TYR A 115 1.45 5.67 12.71
C TYR A 115 1.48 7.17 13.00
N ALA A 116 2.62 7.80 12.74
CA ALA A 116 2.87 9.20 13.02
C ALA A 116 2.29 10.09 11.90
N ASP A 117 1.20 10.82 12.20
CA ASP A 117 0.65 11.86 11.33
C ASP A 117 0.80 13.25 11.97
N PRO A 118 1.67 14.13 11.43
CA PRO A 118 1.82 15.51 11.90
C PRO A 118 0.57 16.39 11.80
N LYS A 119 -0.53 15.92 11.17
CA LYS A 119 -1.82 16.63 11.06
C LYS A 119 -2.83 16.25 12.15
N THR A 120 -2.59 15.18 12.91
CA THR A 120 -3.50 14.64 13.92
C THR A 120 -2.89 14.73 15.33
N ARG A 121 -3.55 14.12 16.32
CA ARG A 121 -3.05 14.04 17.70
C ARG A 121 -2.07 12.89 17.97
N SER A 122 -1.74 12.05 16.98
CA SER A 122 -0.52 11.23 17.05
C SER A 122 0.72 12.13 16.95
N GLY A 123 0.71 13.04 15.97
CA GLY A 123 1.79 13.97 15.71
C GLY A 123 2.91 13.34 14.88
N ALA A 124 4.02 14.08 14.74
CA ALA A 124 5.20 13.59 14.03
C ALA A 124 6.05 12.66 14.91
N ASP A 125 6.75 11.71 14.30
CA ASP A 125 7.82 11.01 15.00
C ASP A 125 9.02 11.94 15.29
N ALA A 126 9.70 11.65 16.40
CA ALA A 126 10.85 12.38 16.92
C ALA A 126 12.17 12.02 16.20
N ASP A 127 12.36 10.78 15.73
CA ASP A 127 13.46 10.40 14.83
C ASP A 127 12.95 10.27 13.40
N THR A 128 12.82 11.43 12.75
CA THR A 128 12.52 11.65 11.33
C THR A 128 13.42 10.90 10.29
N THR A 129 14.09 9.82 10.65
CA THR A 129 14.95 8.98 9.81
C THR A 129 14.70 7.49 10.00
N PHE A 130 14.25 6.83 8.93
CA PHE A 130 13.82 5.42 8.89
C PHE A 130 14.57 4.46 9.85
N ASP A 131 13.90 3.93 10.89
CA ASP A 131 14.58 3.19 11.97
C ASP A 131 14.06 1.81 12.38
N SER A 132 13.46 1.60 13.55
CA SER A 132 13.09 0.28 14.08
C SER A 132 11.60 0.00 13.91
N ASP A 133 10.79 1.00 14.24
CA ASP A 133 9.35 0.97 14.47
C ASP A 133 8.59 1.13 13.14
N ASP A 134 9.18 1.91 12.24
CA ASP A 134 8.68 2.25 10.91
C ASP A 134 8.45 1.04 10.01
N GLU A 135 7.45 1.12 9.14
CA GLU A 135 7.18 0.12 8.11
C GLU A 135 7.64 0.58 6.72
N LEU A 136 8.44 -0.22 6.03
CA LEU A 136 8.75 -0.10 4.60
C LEU A 136 7.82 -1.02 3.80
N VAL A 137 7.11 -0.45 2.82
CA VAL A 137 6.08 -1.16 2.05
C VAL A 137 6.29 -1.03 0.53
N PHE A 138 6.04 -2.13 -0.19
CA PHE A 138 5.94 -2.19 -1.64
C PHE A 138 5.12 -3.42 -2.07
N MET A 139 4.61 -3.45 -3.32
CA MET A 139 3.78 -4.56 -3.80
C MET A 139 4.63 -5.71 -4.38
N GLY A 140 4.18 -6.96 -4.25
CA GLY A 140 4.90 -8.15 -4.73
C GLY A 140 5.29 -8.08 -6.22
N GLY A 141 4.43 -7.49 -7.05
CA GLY A 141 4.66 -7.28 -8.49
C GLY A 141 5.75 -6.25 -8.81
N ASP A 142 6.16 -5.44 -7.84
CA ASP A 142 7.31 -4.54 -7.93
C ASP A 142 8.64 -5.20 -7.56
N ALA A 143 8.64 -6.49 -7.19
CA ALA A 143 9.86 -7.30 -7.17
C ALA A 143 10.29 -7.74 -8.59
N GLY A 144 11.57 -8.09 -8.75
CA GLY A 144 12.12 -8.52 -10.04
C GLY A 144 13.23 -9.56 -9.94
N LYS A 145 13.95 -9.79 -11.04
CA LYS A 145 15.01 -10.81 -11.10
C LYS A 145 16.26 -10.34 -10.33
N ALA A 146 17.14 -11.28 -9.98
CA ALA A 146 18.41 -10.91 -9.35
C ALA A 146 19.25 -10.02 -10.28
N ALA A 147 19.64 -8.84 -9.79
CA ALA A 147 20.58 -7.97 -10.50
C ALA A 147 21.97 -8.64 -10.57
N PRO A 148 22.60 -8.74 -11.75
CA PRO A 148 23.88 -9.42 -11.91
C PRO A 148 25.00 -8.63 -11.23
N ALA A 149 26.05 -9.32 -10.75
CA ALA A 149 27.24 -8.67 -10.16
C ALA A 149 28.02 -7.76 -11.13
N SER A 150 27.61 -7.69 -12.40
CA SER A 150 28.07 -6.72 -13.40
C SER A 150 27.34 -5.37 -13.35
N ALA A 151 26.18 -5.29 -12.71
CA ALA A 151 25.29 -4.12 -12.68
C ALA A 151 25.98 -2.88 -12.08
N VAL A 152 25.74 -1.75 -12.74
CA VAL A 152 26.10 -0.41 -12.28
C VAL A 152 24.85 0.21 -11.67
N ALA A 153 24.95 0.85 -10.51
CA ALA A 153 23.78 1.39 -9.80
C ALA A 153 23.00 2.44 -10.64
N PRO A 154 21.70 2.66 -10.34
CA PRO A 154 20.92 3.72 -10.97
C PRO A 154 21.58 5.09 -10.95
N GLN A 155 21.20 5.98 -11.88
CA GLN A 155 21.70 7.36 -11.85
C GLN A 155 20.92 8.17 -10.80
N GLY A 156 21.64 8.75 -9.84
CA GLY A 156 21.05 9.60 -8.80
C GLY A 156 20.88 8.92 -7.44
N VAL A 157 21.54 7.79 -7.22
CA VAL A 157 21.55 7.05 -5.94
C VAL A 157 22.97 6.78 -5.45
N ASP A 158 23.13 6.55 -4.15
CA ASP A 158 24.38 6.11 -3.55
C ASP A 158 24.56 4.59 -3.66
N ALA A 159 25.48 4.16 -4.52
CA ALA A 159 25.78 2.75 -4.74
C ALA A 159 26.34 1.99 -3.51
N SER A 160 26.80 2.69 -2.46
CA SER A 160 27.24 2.08 -1.20
C SER A 160 26.07 1.71 -0.27
N SER A 161 24.99 2.50 -0.33
CA SER A 161 23.76 2.27 0.43
C SER A 161 22.97 1.03 -0.03
N ALA A 162 23.25 0.50 -1.23
CA ALA A 162 22.49 -0.55 -1.90
C ALA A 162 22.15 -1.77 -1.01
N THR A 163 20.89 -1.94 -0.66
CA THR A 163 20.35 -3.11 0.06
C THR A 163 19.51 -3.93 -0.90
N LYS A 164 19.66 -5.26 -0.87
CA LYS A 164 18.82 -6.21 -1.59
C LYS A 164 17.81 -6.79 -0.61
N ILE A 165 16.52 -6.58 -0.88
CA ILE A 165 15.44 -7.36 -0.30
C ILE A 165 15.29 -8.62 -1.15
N ALA A 166 15.31 -9.80 -0.54
CA ALA A 166 14.74 -11.00 -1.13
C ALA A 166 13.29 -11.10 -0.69
N VAL A 167 12.37 -11.32 -1.63
CA VAL A 167 10.95 -11.56 -1.39
C VAL A 167 10.69 -13.00 -1.77
N ASN A 168 10.24 -13.81 -0.82
CA ASN A 168 9.97 -15.23 -1.02
C ASN A 168 8.46 -15.45 -0.98
N ASP A 169 7.96 -16.34 -1.81
CA ASP A 169 6.58 -16.80 -1.77
C ASP A 169 6.54 -18.16 -1.06
N PRO A 170 6.00 -18.25 0.18
CA PRO A 170 5.93 -19.52 0.92
C PRO A 170 4.94 -20.53 0.31
N ILE A 171 4.04 -20.09 -0.57
CA ILE A 171 3.02 -20.93 -1.22
C ILE A 171 3.51 -21.38 -2.60
N GLY A 172 4.16 -20.46 -3.34
CA GLY A 172 4.61 -20.67 -4.72
C GLY A 172 6.08 -21.11 -4.89
N ASP A 173 6.81 -21.39 -3.80
CA ASP A 173 8.28 -21.65 -3.79
C ASP A 173 9.11 -20.55 -4.53
N GLY A 174 8.55 -19.34 -4.58
CA GLY A 174 9.06 -18.24 -5.41
C GLY A 174 10.18 -17.43 -4.75
N THR A 175 11.04 -16.81 -5.56
CA THR A 175 11.91 -15.72 -5.06
C THR A 175 12.12 -14.62 -6.09
N ALA A 176 11.81 -13.38 -5.70
CA ALA A 176 12.13 -12.15 -6.42
C ALA A 176 12.94 -11.20 -5.53
N TYR A 177 13.35 -10.07 -6.11
CA TYR A 177 14.26 -9.12 -5.47
C TYR A 177 13.88 -7.66 -5.73
N VAL A 178 13.88 -6.87 -4.65
CA VAL A 178 13.86 -5.41 -4.66
C VAL A 178 15.21 -4.88 -4.20
N TYR A 179 15.63 -3.73 -4.71
CA TYR A 179 16.90 -3.09 -4.40
C TYR A 179 16.68 -1.65 -3.94
N LEU A 180 16.95 -1.41 -2.66
CA LEU A 180 16.79 -0.11 -2.00
C LEU A 180 18.10 0.69 -2.06
N PHE A 181 18.02 1.99 -2.30
CA PHE A 181 19.16 2.90 -2.27
C PHE A 181 18.79 4.27 -1.67
N LYS A 182 19.77 4.95 -1.09
CA LYS A 182 19.69 6.37 -0.71
C LYS A 182 19.76 7.28 -1.95
N SER A 183 18.80 8.18 -2.07
CA SER A 183 18.74 9.23 -3.09
C SER A 183 19.88 10.24 -2.93
N THR A 184 20.52 10.56 -4.05
CA THR A 184 21.50 11.67 -4.19
C THR A 184 21.01 12.69 -5.22
N GLY A 185 19.70 12.78 -5.45
CA GLY A 185 19.12 13.41 -6.64
C GLY A 185 17.74 14.02 -6.44
N LYS A 186 16.87 13.81 -7.44
CA LYS A 186 15.48 14.30 -7.49
C LYS A 186 14.47 13.16 -7.78
N LEU A 187 14.87 11.91 -7.56
CA LEU A 187 13.94 10.78 -7.64
C LEU A 187 13.12 10.76 -6.33
N THR A 188 11.82 10.52 -6.44
CA THR A 188 10.87 10.36 -5.34
C THR A 188 10.64 8.87 -5.02
N PRO A 189 10.24 8.50 -3.79
CA PRO A 189 9.95 7.10 -3.44
C PRO A 189 8.89 6.46 -4.36
N SER A 190 7.80 7.17 -4.65
CA SER A 190 6.68 6.73 -5.52
C SER A 190 7.05 6.36 -6.97
N ALA A 191 8.24 6.73 -7.45
CA ALA A 191 8.68 6.55 -8.85
C ALA A 191 7.76 7.13 -9.94
N GLY A 192 6.69 7.87 -9.58
CA GLY A 192 5.64 8.31 -10.50
C GLY A 192 4.58 7.24 -10.79
N LYS A 193 4.36 6.32 -9.84
CA LYS A 193 3.20 5.43 -9.76
C LYS A 193 2.48 5.68 -8.43
N ASP A 194 1.16 5.57 -8.46
CA ASP A 194 0.28 5.36 -7.32
C ASP A 194 -0.43 4.00 -7.45
N TYR A 195 -0.96 3.51 -6.33
CA TYR A 195 -1.73 2.27 -6.24
C TYR A 195 -3.13 2.47 -5.64
N VAL A 196 -3.29 3.53 -4.86
CA VAL A 196 -4.50 3.97 -4.19
C VAL A 196 -4.46 5.50 -4.10
N ASP A 197 -5.63 6.12 -4.14
CA ASP A 197 -5.87 7.56 -4.07
C ASP A 197 -6.89 7.74 -2.93
N TYR A 198 -6.51 8.43 -1.85
CA TYR A 198 -7.37 8.59 -0.65
C TYR A 198 -7.69 10.07 -0.41
N ASP A 199 -8.90 10.46 -0.80
CA ASP A 199 -9.45 11.79 -0.56
C ASP A 199 -10.22 11.76 0.77
N PHE A 200 -9.61 12.30 1.84
CA PHE A 200 -10.21 12.38 3.17
C PHE A 200 -10.88 13.74 3.38
N ASN A 201 -12.17 13.72 3.72
CA ASN A 201 -12.99 14.92 3.87
C ASN A 201 -13.93 14.83 5.08
N LEU A 202 -13.92 15.85 5.95
CA LEU A 202 -14.93 16.04 6.99
C LEU A 202 -15.86 17.18 6.57
N THR A 203 -17.12 16.86 6.33
CA THR A 203 -18.12 17.78 5.74
C THR A 203 -18.47 18.99 6.62
N ASN A 204 -18.12 18.93 7.90
CA ASN A 204 -18.28 20.02 8.86
C ASN A 204 -17.07 20.96 8.95
N PHE A 205 -15.92 20.64 8.33
CA PHE A 205 -14.70 21.44 8.40
C PHE A 205 -14.65 22.57 7.35
N GLY A 206 -14.19 23.75 7.78
CA GLY A 206 -13.79 24.85 6.93
C GLY A 206 -12.33 24.74 6.43
N PRO A 207 -11.90 25.62 5.50
CA PRO A 207 -10.56 25.55 4.89
C PRO A 207 -9.36 25.82 5.82
N ASP A 208 -9.61 26.33 7.03
CA ASP A 208 -8.60 26.64 8.04
C ASP A 208 -8.67 25.66 9.25
N ASP A 209 -9.64 24.74 9.27
CA ASP A 209 -9.96 23.85 10.39
C ASP A 209 -9.09 22.57 10.37
N THR A 210 -8.86 21.95 11.53
CA THR A 210 -7.86 20.89 11.71
C THR A 210 -8.32 19.72 12.59
N LEU A 211 -7.78 18.52 12.32
CA LEU A 211 -8.01 17.32 13.16
C LEU A 211 -7.40 17.45 14.58
N ILE A 212 -6.54 18.43 14.82
CA ILE A 212 -5.95 18.68 16.14
C ILE A 212 -6.87 19.58 16.96
N ASP A 213 -7.21 20.77 16.46
CA ASP A 213 -7.84 21.82 17.26
C ASP A 213 -9.38 21.84 17.14
N ASP A 214 -9.94 21.37 16.02
CA ASP A 214 -11.34 21.60 15.64
C ASP A 214 -12.20 20.32 15.59
N TYR A 215 -11.58 19.13 15.64
CA TYR A 215 -12.29 17.85 15.67
C TYR A 215 -13.14 17.70 16.95
N GLY A 216 -14.43 17.41 16.77
CA GLY A 216 -15.40 17.26 17.86
C GLY A 216 -15.23 15.96 18.62
N TRP A 217 -14.20 15.87 19.46
CA TRP A 217 -13.75 14.61 20.07
C TRP A 217 -14.74 13.95 21.04
N THR A 218 -15.75 14.67 21.53
CA THR A 218 -16.76 14.10 22.43
C THR A 218 -18.15 14.65 22.14
N ASN A 219 -19.12 13.74 22.00
CA ASN A 219 -20.56 14.03 21.83
C ASN A 219 -20.90 15.02 20.70
N VAL A 220 -20.08 15.04 19.66
CA VAL A 220 -20.24 15.89 18.46
C VAL A 220 -20.07 14.99 17.23
N PRO A 221 -21.05 14.93 16.31
CA PRO A 221 -20.87 14.26 15.02
C PRO A 221 -19.74 14.91 14.22
N ASN A 222 -18.90 14.10 13.58
CA ASN A 222 -17.86 14.57 12.64
C ASN A 222 -18.09 13.91 11.28
N PRO A 223 -19.20 14.25 10.59
CA PRO A 223 -19.65 13.56 9.39
C PRO A 223 -18.63 13.65 8.26
N GLU A 224 -18.29 12.50 7.70
CA GLU A 224 -17.26 12.28 6.70
C GLU A 224 -17.86 12.17 5.28
N ASP A 225 -17.02 12.31 4.27
CA ASP A 225 -17.34 12.24 2.83
C ASP A 225 -16.05 11.80 2.10
N SER A 226 -15.41 10.75 2.63
CA SER A 226 -14.08 10.30 2.23
C SER A 226 -14.17 9.18 1.20
N THR A 227 -13.32 9.22 0.18
CA THR A 227 -13.24 8.18 -0.87
C THR A 227 -11.86 7.53 -0.91
N VAL A 228 -11.81 6.20 -0.88
CA VAL A 228 -10.63 5.39 -1.21
C VAL A 228 -10.81 4.81 -2.60
N LYS A 229 -9.87 5.07 -3.52
CA LYS A 229 -10.00 4.67 -4.93
C LYS A 229 -8.76 3.93 -5.43
N THR A 230 -8.96 2.86 -6.20
CA THR A 230 -7.88 2.09 -6.87
C THR A 230 -8.24 1.78 -8.33
N ASP A 231 -7.37 1.05 -9.04
CA ASP A 231 -7.72 0.45 -10.35
C ASP A 231 -8.81 -0.64 -10.24
N ASN A 232 -9.02 -1.23 -9.05
CA ASN A 232 -9.83 -2.44 -8.84
C ASN A 232 -11.12 -2.22 -8.01
N TYR A 233 -11.18 -1.19 -7.18
CA TYR A 233 -12.32 -0.88 -6.34
C TYR A 233 -12.35 0.59 -5.88
N GLU A 234 -13.50 0.98 -5.34
CA GLU A 234 -13.74 2.25 -4.65
C GLU A 234 -14.56 1.99 -3.38
N LEU A 235 -14.20 2.64 -2.27
CA LEU A 235 -14.91 2.64 -1.00
C LEU A 235 -15.28 4.08 -0.62
N HIS A 236 -16.42 4.25 0.05
CA HIS A 236 -16.84 5.52 0.62
C HIS A 236 -17.07 5.41 2.13
N SER A 237 -16.61 6.41 2.89
CA SER A 237 -16.78 6.50 4.34
C SER A 237 -17.47 7.80 4.75
N ILE A 238 -18.57 7.67 5.49
CA ILE A 238 -19.45 8.78 5.92
C ILE A 238 -19.39 9.11 7.41
N ASP A 239 -18.69 8.30 8.20
CA ASP A 239 -18.15 8.65 9.53
C ASP A 239 -17.08 7.60 9.91
N ARG A 240 -16.40 7.75 11.06
CA ARG A 240 -15.37 6.81 11.57
C ARG A 240 -15.77 5.34 11.37
N TRP A 241 -16.88 4.92 11.97
CA TRP A 241 -17.34 3.52 11.92
C TRP A 241 -18.27 3.18 10.75
N ARG A 242 -18.46 4.09 9.77
CA ARG A 242 -19.54 4.01 8.78
C ARG A 242 -19.03 4.11 7.35
N GLU A 243 -19.09 3.00 6.62
CA GLU A 243 -18.94 2.94 5.15
C GLU A 243 -20.31 2.66 4.52
N ASP A 244 -20.58 3.25 3.35
CA ASP A 244 -21.88 3.15 2.64
C ASP A 244 -21.79 2.90 1.13
N GLU A 245 -20.61 2.93 0.50
CA GLU A 245 -20.42 2.45 -0.88
C GLU A 245 -19.26 1.44 -1.02
N ILE A 246 -19.47 0.36 -1.77
CA ILE A 246 -18.43 -0.54 -2.32
C ILE A 246 -18.68 -0.71 -3.81
N ARG A 247 -17.80 -0.14 -4.65
CA ARG A 247 -17.82 -0.36 -6.11
C ARG A 247 -16.63 -1.21 -6.52
N ILE A 248 -16.86 -2.25 -7.33
CA ILE A 248 -15.78 -3.13 -7.83
C ILE A 248 -15.60 -2.92 -9.34
N THR A 249 -14.37 -2.67 -9.77
CA THR A 249 -13.93 -2.56 -11.18
C THR A 249 -12.96 -3.67 -11.59
N ALA A 250 -12.45 -4.44 -10.62
CA ALA A 250 -11.54 -5.58 -10.81
C ALA A 250 -12.01 -6.50 -11.94
N GLY A 251 -11.09 -6.88 -12.84
CA GLY A 251 -11.38 -7.77 -13.97
C GLY A 251 -12.37 -7.24 -15.02
N GLY A 252 -12.81 -5.98 -14.93
CA GLY A 252 -13.89 -5.44 -15.76
C GLY A 252 -15.29 -5.60 -15.16
N ALA A 253 -15.38 -5.76 -13.84
CA ALA A 253 -16.61 -5.55 -13.08
C ALA A 253 -17.21 -4.14 -13.36
N PRO A 254 -18.54 -3.96 -13.25
CA PRO A 254 -19.23 -2.78 -13.76
C PRO A 254 -19.00 -1.47 -12.98
N GLY A 255 -18.39 -1.51 -11.80
CA GLY A 255 -18.37 -0.36 -10.88
C GLY A 255 -19.74 -0.02 -10.29
N THR A 256 -20.68 -0.97 -10.32
CA THR A 256 -21.93 -0.88 -9.57
C THR A 256 -21.61 -0.93 -8.07
N ASP A 257 -22.25 -0.06 -7.31
CA ASP A 257 -22.17 -0.09 -5.86
C ASP A 257 -23.04 -1.22 -5.30
N ILE A 258 -22.51 -1.97 -4.32
CA ILE A 258 -23.17 -3.12 -3.69
C ILE A 258 -23.24 -3.02 -2.16
N LEU A 259 -22.75 -1.95 -1.51
CA LEU A 259 -22.84 -1.81 -0.04
C LEU A 259 -24.17 -1.14 0.35
N ASP A 260 -24.77 -1.58 1.45
CA ASP A 260 -25.78 -0.79 2.18
C ASP A 260 -25.14 -0.18 3.44
N ARG A 261 -24.46 -1.00 4.25
CA ARG A 261 -23.65 -0.52 5.38
C ARG A 261 -22.57 -1.51 5.82
N GLU A 262 -21.49 -0.98 6.40
CA GLU A 262 -20.71 -1.74 7.37
C GLU A 262 -21.40 -1.68 8.74
N GLY A 263 -21.93 -2.81 9.19
CA GLY A 263 -22.57 -2.93 10.50
C GLY A 263 -21.57 -3.25 11.61
N VAL A 264 -21.74 -2.63 12.78
CA VAL A 264 -21.10 -3.05 14.03
C VAL A 264 -22.10 -3.04 15.17
N SER A 265 -21.98 -3.98 16.10
CA SER A 265 -22.77 -4.02 17.34
C SER A 265 -21.90 -4.43 18.52
N ALA A 266 -22.20 -3.90 19.71
CA ALA A 266 -21.62 -4.37 20.97
C ALA A 266 -22.68 -4.39 22.09
N GLY A 267 -23.01 -5.58 22.61
CA GLY A 267 -24.04 -5.79 23.63
C GLY A 267 -25.28 -6.52 23.14
N GLY A 268 -25.29 -6.95 21.87
CA GLY A 268 -26.31 -7.83 21.29
C GLY A 268 -26.91 -7.30 19.99
N LEU A 269 -26.98 -8.16 18.97
CA LEU A 269 -27.47 -7.83 17.63
C LEU A 269 -28.92 -7.30 17.60
N SER A 270 -29.73 -7.53 18.63
CA SER A 270 -31.15 -7.16 18.67
C SER A 270 -31.43 -5.75 19.22
N SER A 271 -30.44 -4.87 19.30
CA SER A 271 -30.53 -3.52 19.89
C SER A 271 -29.50 -2.57 19.27
N CYS A 272 -29.85 -1.29 19.10
CA CYS A 272 -29.01 -0.34 18.35
C CYS A 272 -28.26 0.71 19.17
N GLY A 273 -28.49 0.76 20.49
CA GLY A 273 -27.82 1.70 21.40
C GLY A 273 -26.31 1.56 21.55
N ARG A 274 -25.69 0.64 20.80
CA ARG A 274 -24.24 0.48 20.61
C ARG A 274 -23.99 -0.05 19.19
N SER A 275 -23.92 0.86 18.22
CA SER A 275 -23.88 0.59 16.79
C SER A 275 -22.94 1.52 16.03
N GLU A 276 -22.79 1.35 14.72
CA GLU A 276 -21.99 2.24 13.86
C GLU A 276 -22.40 3.72 13.96
N PHE A 277 -23.65 4.02 14.36
CA PHE A 277 -24.13 5.39 14.58
C PHE A 277 -23.70 5.95 15.93
N THR A 278 -23.83 5.18 17.01
CA THR A 278 -23.48 5.64 18.35
C THR A 278 -21.98 5.81 18.46
N PHE A 279 -21.19 4.84 17.97
CA PHE A 279 -19.72 4.95 17.95
C PHE A 279 -19.20 6.16 17.15
N SER A 280 -20.03 6.72 16.27
CA SER A 280 -19.82 7.94 15.48
C SER A 280 -20.56 9.19 16.00
N ALA A 281 -20.99 9.20 17.27
CA ALA A 281 -21.70 10.30 17.95
C ALA A 281 -23.02 10.74 17.30
N ASN A 282 -23.67 9.85 16.55
CA ASN A 282 -24.80 10.16 15.66
C ASN A 282 -26.14 9.52 16.10
N TRP A 283 -26.39 9.48 17.42
CA TRP A 283 -27.61 8.97 18.07
C TRP A 283 -28.94 9.32 17.41
N LYS A 284 -29.02 10.49 16.76
CA LYS A 284 -30.25 11.01 16.15
C LYS A 284 -30.65 10.31 14.85
N LEU A 285 -29.79 9.43 14.33
CA LEU A 285 -30.11 8.51 13.24
C LEU A 285 -30.49 7.11 13.72
N ASP A 286 -30.24 6.76 14.98
CA ASP A 286 -30.83 5.54 15.56
C ASP A 286 -32.35 5.72 15.68
N THR A 287 -33.06 4.65 15.35
CA THR A 287 -34.51 4.56 15.31
C THR A 287 -35.12 4.09 16.65
N ASP A 288 -34.32 3.64 17.63
CA ASP A 288 -34.83 3.14 18.91
C ASP A 288 -35.41 4.24 19.82
N SER A 289 -36.71 4.12 20.12
CA SER A 289 -37.42 5.06 20.99
C SER A 289 -37.05 4.84 22.46
N GLY A 290 -36.27 5.75 23.03
CA GLY A 290 -35.70 5.59 24.38
C GLY A 290 -34.30 4.97 24.37
N ASN A 291 -33.61 4.99 23.24
CA ASN A 291 -32.15 4.94 23.23
C ASN A 291 -31.57 6.10 24.07
N ASP A 292 -30.35 5.92 24.56
CA ASP A 292 -29.73 6.76 25.59
C ASP A 292 -29.49 8.20 25.08
N ASP A 293 -29.62 9.20 25.96
CA ASP A 293 -29.19 10.58 25.73
C ASP A 293 -27.85 10.87 26.43
N ASN A 294 -27.09 9.80 26.67
CA ASN A 294 -25.77 9.77 27.25
C ASN A 294 -24.77 10.65 26.49
N THR A 295 -23.86 11.20 27.28
CA THR A 295 -22.75 12.00 26.80
C THR A 295 -21.46 11.18 26.81
N ASP A 296 -21.49 9.93 26.31
CA ASP A 296 -20.40 8.97 26.48
C ASP A 296 -19.62 8.60 25.20
N ASP A 297 -19.89 9.29 24.09
CA ASP A 297 -19.03 9.19 22.91
C ASP A 297 -17.79 10.03 23.05
N GLU A 298 -16.66 9.36 22.90
CA GLU A 298 -15.31 9.92 22.90
C GLU A 298 -14.54 9.26 21.77
N GLY A 299 -14.02 10.05 20.82
CA GLY A 299 -13.30 9.54 19.66
C GLY A 299 -12.39 10.56 19.00
N THR A 300 -11.46 10.09 18.17
CA THR A 300 -10.45 10.95 17.52
C THR A 300 -9.84 10.25 16.30
N TYR A 301 -9.31 11.01 15.35
CA TYR A 301 -8.50 10.50 14.25
C TYR A 301 -7.03 10.38 14.66
N LEU A 302 -6.44 9.20 14.46
CA LEU A 302 -5.02 8.92 14.75
C LEU A 302 -4.12 9.18 13.53
N THR A 303 -4.57 8.79 12.33
CA THR A 303 -3.73 8.79 11.13
C THR A 303 -4.59 8.95 9.88
N VAL A 304 -4.23 9.89 9.00
CA VAL A 304 -4.85 10.10 7.68
C VAL A 304 -3.75 10.32 6.62
N ILE A 305 -3.25 9.20 6.09
CA ILE A 305 -2.15 9.17 5.11
C ILE A 305 -2.67 8.65 3.76
N ASP A 306 -2.54 9.51 2.75
CA ASP A 306 -2.53 9.12 1.34
C ASP A 306 -1.09 8.77 0.92
N GLY A 307 -0.91 7.69 0.13
CA GLY A 307 0.40 7.08 -0.05
C GLY A 307 0.55 6.15 -1.28
N PRO A 308 1.72 6.16 -1.94
CA PRO A 308 1.90 5.58 -3.28
C PRO A 308 1.95 4.05 -3.34
N VAL A 309 1.72 3.37 -2.22
CA VAL A 309 1.64 1.91 -2.09
C VAL A 309 0.40 1.52 -1.29
N ARG A 310 0.10 2.25 -0.20
CA ARG A 310 -1.11 2.11 0.60
C ARG A 310 -1.57 3.45 1.19
N ALA A 311 -2.87 3.56 1.43
CA ALA A 311 -3.44 4.61 2.27
C ALA A 311 -3.71 4.07 3.68
N ILE A 312 -3.73 4.95 4.67
CA ILE A 312 -3.95 4.63 6.09
C ILE A 312 -5.04 5.53 6.67
N ARG A 313 -6.11 4.92 7.18
CA ARG A 313 -7.18 5.56 7.94
C ARG A 313 -7.24 4.88 9.30
N SER A 314 -6.93 5.60 10.37
CA SER A 314 -7.00 5.05 11.73
C SER A 314 -7.58 6.05 12.72
N TYR A 315 -8.41 5.54 13.63
CA TYR A 315 -9.17 6.31 14.61
C TYR A 315 -9.37 5.50 15.90
N MET A 316 -9.79 6.18 16.96
CA MET A 316 -10.23 5.59 18.21
C MET A 316 -11.65 6.04 18.56
N GLY A 317 -12.35 5.25 19.38
CA GLY A 317 -13.57 5.62 20.09
C GLY A 317 -14.83 4.88 19.69
N ALA A 318 -15.46 4.18 20.64
CA ALA A 318 -16.73 3.48 20.48
C ALA A 318 -17.55 3.48 21.81
N ASN A 319 -18.41 4.49 22.02
CA ASN A 319 -19.05 4.75 23.32
C ASN A 319 -18.02 4.69 24.48
N SER A 320 -18.40 4.05 25.59
CA SER A 320 -17.57 3.69 26.75
C SER A 320 -16.30 2.86 26.49
N GLY A 321 -15.98 2.53 25.23
CA GLY A 321 -14.68 2.07 24.78
C GLY A 321 -13.92 3.17 24.02
N PRO A 322 -13.48 4.27 24.68
CA PRO A 322 -12.78 5.35 23.99
C PRO A 322 -11.49 4.86 23.34
N TYR A 323 -10.79 3.91 23.98
CA TYR A 323 -9.52 3.38 23.50
C TYR A 323 -9.66 2.19 22.53
N VAL A 324 -10.88 1.83 22.14
CA VAL A 324 -11.10 0.92 21.00
C VAL A 324 -10.56 1.61 19.75
N GLU A 325 -9.54 1.00 19.17
CA GLU A 325 -8.82 1.50 18.00
C GLU A 325 -9.26 0.71 16.77
N ASP A 326 -9.41 1.40 15.64
CA ASP A 326 -9.58 0.79 14.34
C ASP A 326 -8.57 1.37 13.36
N LEU A 327 -8.06 0.51 12.49
CA LEU A 327 -6.97 0.78 11.57
C LEU A 327 -7.28 0.11 10.24
N HIS A 328 -7.51 0.89 9.20
CA HIS A 328 -7.66 0.41 7.83
C HIS A 328 -6.38 0.75 7.03
N LEU A 329 -5.86 -0.25 6.31
CA LEU A 329 -4.74 -0.16 5.39
C LEU A 329 -5.24 -0.54 3.99
N TYR A 330 -5.34 0.43 3.10
CA TYR A 330 -5.93 0.23 1.77
C TYR A 330 -4.84 0.01 0.72
N TYR A 331 -4.88 -1.14 0.06
CA TYR A 331 -3.96 -1.56 -0.99
C TYR A 331 -4.66 -1.68 -2.35
N ALA A 332 -3.89 -1.92 -3.41
CA ALA A 332 -4.34 -1.93 -4.80
C ALA A 332 -5.54 -2.85 -5.14
N ASP A 333 -5.78 -3.93 -4.38
CA ASP A 333 -6.90 -4.87 -4.57
C ASP A 333 -7.54 -5.37 -3.26
N ARG A 334 -7.15 -4.82 -2.09
CA ARG A 334 -7.67 -5.23 -0.79
C ARG A 334 -7.57 -4.16 0.31
N GLU A 335 -8.44 -4.27 1.30
CA GLU A 335 -8.31 -3.65 2.62
C GLU A 335 -7.70 -4.66 3.61
N ASP A 336 -6.73 -4.25 4.43
CA ASP A 336 -6.41 -4.90 5.70
C ASP A 336 -6.93 -4.00 6.85
N ARG A 337 -7.91 -4.46 7.63
CA ARG A 337 -8.48 -3.74 8.78
C ARG A 337 -8.12 -4.43 10.10
N LYS A 338 -7.76 -3.67 11.13
CA LYS A 338 -7.45 -4.18 12.47
C LYS A 338 -8.17 -3.37 13.55
N VAL A 339 -9.10 -4.02 14.24
CA VAL A 339 -9.70 -3.51 15.48
C VAL A 339 -8.86 -3.98 16.67
N ASN A 340 -8.41 -3.07 17.53
CA ASN A 340 -7.90 -3.42 18.86
C ASN A 340 -8.94 -3.02 19.91
N VAL A 341 -9.57 -4.00 20.55
CA VAL A 341 -10.64 -3.76 21.52
C VAL A 341 -10.02 -3.42 22.88
N ARG A 342 -10.40 -2.27 23.45
CA ARG A 342 -9.96 -1.77 24.77
C ARG A 342 -11.15 -1.14 25.49
N VAL A 343 -11.93 -1.98 26.16
CA VAL A 343 -13.17 -1.61 26.85
C VAL A 343 -13.42 -2.54 28.03
N HIS A 344 -14.25 -2.08 28.98
CA HIS A 344 -14.79 -2.91 30.06
C HIS A 344 -15.50 -4.17 29.52
N PRO A 345 -15.73 -5.21 30.33
CA PRO A 345 -16.44 -6.41 29.87
C PRO A 345 -17.78 -6.05 29.23
N ILE A 346 -18.03 -6.60 28.04
CA ILE A 346 -19.19 -6.28 27.21
C ILE A 346 -19.67 -7.56 26.49
N PRO A 347 -20.99 -7.80 26.38
CA PRO A 347 -21.49 -8.94 25.62
C PRO A 347 -21.37 -8.72 24.10
N GLN A 348 -21.45 -9.83 23.36
CA GLN A 348 -21.83 -9.91 21.94
C GLN A 348 -21.35 -8.73 21.07
N MET A 349 -20.10 -8.82 20.60
CA MET A 349 -19.50 -7.86 19.68
C MET A 349 -19.38 -8.47 18.28
N TYR A 350 -19.92 -7.78 17.27
CA TYR A 350 -20.00 -8.25 15.88
C TYR A 350 -19.63 -7.14 14.89
N VAL A 351 -18.99 -7.51 13.77
CA VAL A 351 -18.73 -6.64 12.60
C VAL A 351 -19.11 -7.39 11.33
N TRP A 352 -19.94 -6.78 10.48
CA TRP A 352 -20.43 -7.39 9.23
C TRP A 352 -20.56 -6.38 8.09
N THR A 353 -20.66 -6.91 6.87
CA THR A 353 -21.02 -6.16 5.66
C THR A 353 -22.46 -6.48 5.32
N ASP A 354 -23.32 -5.47 5.22
CA ASP A 354 -24.67 -5.59 4.67
C ASP A 354 -24.70 -5.02 3.25
N TYR A 355 -25.24 -5.78 2.30
CA TYR A 355 -25.20 -5.38 0.88
C TYR A 355 -26.53 -4.75 0.46
N ASN A 356 -26.52 -3.90 -0.57
CA ASN A 356 -27.73 -3.29 -1.11
C ASN A 356 -28.41 -4.17 -2.19
N GLU A 357 -29.59 -3.75 -2.68
CA GLU A 357 -30.37 -4.47 -3.71
C GLU A 357 -29.58 -4.83 -4.99
N SER A 358 -28.47 -4.15 -5.27
CA SER A 358 -27.57 -4.48 -6.38
C SER A 358 -26.83 -5.82 -6.20
N ALA A 359 -26.79 -6.39 -4.99
CA ALA A 359 -26.22 -7.71 -4.72
C ALA A 359 -27.19 -8.87 -5.01
N LEU A 360 -28.47 -8.59 -5.31
CA LEU A 360 -29.45 -9.62 -5.66
C LEU A 360 -28.97 -10.48 -6.86
N GLY A 361 -29.02 -11.79 -6.70
CA GLY A 361 -28.50 -12.77 -7.66
C GLY A 361 -26.99 -13.04 -7.59
N MET A 362 -26.25 -12.39 -6.68
CA MET A 362 -24.90 -12.85 -6.29
C MET A 362 -24.99 -14.13 -5.44
N THR A 363 -23.88 -14.82 -5.25
CA THR A 363 -23.80 -15.99 -4.35
C THR A 363 -22.98 -15.66 -3.11
N TYR A 364 -23.53 -15.85 -1.92
CA TYR A 364 -22.78 -15.93 -0.67
C TYR A 364 -22.14 -17.32 -0.52
N ARG A 365 -20.92 -17.38 0.02
CA ARG A 365 -20.16 -18.60 0.35
C ARG A 365 -19.33 -18.39 1.61
N ASP A 366 -19.03 -19.49 2.29
CA ASP A 366 -17.98 -19.55 3.31
C ASP A 366 -17.27 -20.92 3.29
N GLN A 367 -16.32 -21.14 4.21
CA GLN A 367 -15.52 -22.39 4.24
C GLN A 367 -16.35 -23.66 4.48
N LYS A 368 -17.48 -23.56 5.19
CA LYS A 368 -18.41 -24.67 5.45
C LYS A 368 -19.39 -24.79 4.29
N ASN A 369 -19.87 -23.64 3.82
CA ASN A 369 -20.94 -23.51 2.82
C ASN A 369 -20.37 -23.25 1.40
N GLN A 370 -19.36 -24.02 0.97
CA GLN A 370 -18.58 -23.73 -0.26
C GLN A 370 -19.38 -23.78 -1.57
N THR A 371 -20.53 -24.45 -1.62
CA THR A 371 -21.43 -24.40 -2.78
C THR A 371 -22.03 -22.99 -2.93
N GLY A 372 -22.43 -22.43 -1.78
CA GLY A 372 -23.08 -21.13 -1.65
C GLY A 372 -24.59 -21.16 -1.80
N VAL A 373 -25.19 -20.06 -1.35
CA VAL A 373 -26.61 -19.73 -1.48
C VAL A 373 -26.76 -18.43 -2.27
N THR A 374 -27.89 -18.25 -2.95
CA THR A 374 -28.15 -17.05 -3.76
C THR A 374 -28.74 -15.97 -2.86
N ILE A 375 -28.14 -14.78 -2.90
CA ILE A 375 -28.72 -13.59 -2.26
C ILE A 375 -29.97 -13.22 -3.06
N ASP A 376 -31.15 -13.42 -2.49
CA ASP A 376 -32.44 -13.04 -3.10
C ASP A 376 -33.39 -12.27 -2.15
N GLY A 377 -33.00 -12.06 -0.89
CA GLY A 377 -33.72 -11.29 0.11
C GLY A 377 -34.91 -12.02 0.71
N VAL A 378 -34.96 -13.35 0.63
CA VAL A 378 -36.00 -14.20 1.22
C VAL A 378 -35.35 -15.22 2.16
N PRO A 379 -35.63 -15.18 3.47
CA PRO A 379 -35.07 -16.15 4.41
C PRO A 379 -35.45 -17.59 4.03
N GLY A 380 -34.47 -18.49 4.03
CA GLY A 380 -34.66 -19.92 3.81
C GLY A 380 -35.63 -20.60 4.80
N GLU A 381 -35.98 -21.86 4.50
CA GLU A 381 -36.90 -22.63 5.33
C GLU A 381 -36.19 -23.63 6.27
N VAL A 382 -36.06 -23.26 7.55
CA VAL A 382 -35.60 -24.19 8.60
C VAL A 382 -36.81 -24.92 9.19
N ASN A 383 -36.91 -26.23 8.92
CA ASN A 383 -38.03 -27.10 9.36
C ASN A 383 -39.43 -26.62 8.90
N GLY A 384 -39.53 -25.86 7.80
CA GLY A 384 -40.79 -25.31 7.29
C GLY A 384 -41.29 -24.08 8.06
N GLN A 385 -40.39 -23.34 8.70
CA GLN A 385 -40.56 -21.95 9.13
C GLN A 385 -39.45 -21.11 8.48
N PRO A 386 -39.65 -19.79 8.29
CA PRO A 386 -38.55 -18.90 7.91
C PRO A 386 -37.40 -19.00 8.93
N GLY A 387 -36.17 -18.97 8.42
CA GLY A 387 -34.94 -19.04 9.19
C GLY A 387 -33.74 -18.82 8.27
N ASP A 388 -32.57 -19.26 8.72
CA ASP A 388 -31.33 -19.21 7.94
C ASP A 388 -31.42 -20.09 6.66
N ASP A 389 -30.55 -19.85 5.67
CA ASP A 389 -30.57 -20.45 4.32
C ASP A 389 -30.17 -21.95 4.28
N SER A 390 -30.37 -22.66 5.39
CA SER A 390 -29.85 -24.01 5.65
C SER A 390 -28.32 -24.10 5.51
N ILE A 391 -27.62 -22.99 5.76
CA ILE A 391 -26.17 -22.94 5.86
C ILE A 391 -25.71 -23.38 7.26
N ASP A 392 -24.54 -24.01 7.35
CA ASP A 392 -23.91 -24.32 8.63
C ASP A 392 -23.08 -23.09 9.09
N LEU A 393 -23.65 -22.20 9.89
CA LEU A 393 -22.93 -21.05 10.48
C LEU A 393 -21.64 -21.48 11.20
N PHE A 394 -20.63 -20.61 11.20
CA PHE A 394 -19.38 -20.85 11.94
C PHE A 394 -19.61 -20.84 13.46
N GLU A 395 -19.18 -21.91 14.12
CA GLU A 395 -19.17 -22.08 15.58
C GLU A 395 -17.78 -21.87 16.16
N HIS A 396 -17.66 -21.69 17.48
CA HIS A 396 -16.35 -21.43 18.11
C HIS A 396 -15.30 -22.51 17.78
N SER A 397 -15.71 -23.78 17.70
CA SER A 397 -14.86 -24.90 17.31
C SER A 397 -14.22 -24.78 15.93
N ASP A 398 -14.79 -23.94 15.06
CA ASP A 398 -14.33 -23.71 13.69
C ASP A 398 -13.28 -22.58 13.63
N PHE A 399 -13.18 -21.75 14.69
CA PHE A 399 -12.17 -20.69 14.83
C PHE A 399 -10.95 -21.15 15.64
N VAL A 400 -9.87 -21.48 14.93
CA VAL A 400 -8.55 -21.65 15.55
C VAL A 400 -7.89 -20.27 15.68
N ASN A 401 -7.53 -19.86 16.90
CA ASN A 401 -6.84 -18.60 17.18
C ASN A 401 -5.60 -18.42 16.29
N GLY A 402 -5.50 -17.28 15.59
CA GLY A 402 -4.46 -17.01 14.58
C GLY A 402 -4.67 -17.67 13.20
N THR A 403 -5.82 -18.29 12.95
CA THR A 403 -6.19 -18.89 11.64
C THR A 403 -7.35 -18.15 11.01
N TYR A 404 -7.24 -17.82 9.71
CA TYR A 404 -8.28 -17.05 9.02
C TYR A 404 -9.50 -17.89 8.62
N ALA A 405 -10.68 -17.49 9.13
CA ALA A 405 -11.98 -17.80 8.55
C ALA A 405 -12.17 -17.01 7.24
N TRP A 406 -13.11 -17.42 6.36
CA TRP A 406 -13.47 -16.65 5.17
C TRP A 406 -14.95 -16.74 4.81
N GLN A 407 -15.48 -15.61 4.34
CA GLN A 407 -16.77 -15.40 3.69
C GLN A 407 -16.55 -14.70 2.33
N GLN A 408 -17.44 -14.94 1.36
CA GLN A 408 -17.33 -14.40 0.00
C GLN A 408 -18.73 -14.08 -0.54
N VAL A 409 -18.91 -12.92 -1.17
CA VAL A 409 -20.07 -12.60 -1.99
C VAL A 409 -19.60 -12.33 -3.42
N SER A 410 -20.10 -13.10 -4.40
CA SER A 410 -19.59 -13.07 -5.77
C SER A 410 -20.68 -13.15 -6.84
N GLY A 411 -20.52 -12.37 -7.91
CA GLY A 411 -21.44 -12.37 -9.07
C GLY A 411 -20.89 -11.56 -10.23
N ASN A 412 -21.76 -11.00 -11.08
CA ASN A 412 -21.36 -10.17 -12.22
C ASN A 412 -20.86 -8.77 -11.81
N GLN A 413 -21.27 -8.33 -10.61
CA GLN A 413 -20.95 -7.07 -9.96
C GLN A 413 -19.47 -6.99 -9.51
N GLY A 414 -18.81 -8.14 -9.38
CA GLY A 414 -17.47 -8.29 -8.78
C GLY A 414 -17.46 -9.44 -7.77
N THR A 415 -16.43 -9.46 -6.92
CA THR A 415 -16.36 -10.35 -5.76
C THR A 415 -15.79 -9.61 -4.55
N THR A 416 -16.49 -9.64 -3.42
CA THR A 416 -15.86 -9.42 -2.10
C THR A 416 -15.42 -10.77 -1.54
N THR A 417 -14.22 -10.85 -0.97
CA THR A 417 -13.82 -12.00 -0.13
C THR A 417 -13.24 -11.46 1.17
N THR A 418 -14.00 -11.64 2.25
CA THR A 418 -13.69 -11.17 3.59
C THR A 418 -13.09 -12.31 4.40
N LEU A 419 -11.83 -12.15 4.77
CA LEU A 419 -11.08 -13.04 5.66
C LEU A 419 -11.08 -12.44 7.07
N ALA A 420 -11.18 -13.25 8.12
CA ALA A 420 -11.04 -12.76 9.50
C ALA A 420 -10.31 -13.76 10.41
N THR A 421 -9.48 -13.23 11.31
CA THR A 421 -8.94 -13.94 12.48
C THR A 421 -9.01 -13.01 13.68
N ALA A 422 -9.03 -13.57 14.88
CA ALA A 422 -8.88 -12.80 16.11
C ALA A 422 -7.66 -13.28 16.92
N GLU A 423 -7.06 -12.34 17.64
CA GLU A 423 -6.00 -12.52 18.62
C GLU A 423 -6.62 -12.33 20.01
N ALA A 424 -7.01 -13.42 20.66
CA ALA A 424 -7.52 -13.41 22.03
C ALA A 424 -6.53 -14.06 23.01
N SER A 425 -6.53 -13.52 24.23
CA SER A 425 -5.89 -14.11 25.42
C SER A 425 -6.87 -14.96 26.23
N ALA A 426 -8.17 -14.61 26.19
CA ALA A 426 -9.23 -15.38 26.80
C ALA A 426 -9.77 -16.47 25.85
N THR A 427 -10.32 -17.52 26.46
CA THR A 427 -10.95 -18.68 25.82
C THR A 427 -12.15 -19.08 26.68
N PRO A 428 -13.16 -19.80 26.19
CA PRO A 428 -14.26 -20.29 27.02
C PRO A 428 -13.78 -21.15 28.21
N GLU A 429 -12.64 -21.84 28.07
CA GLU A 429 -12.00 -22.60 29.15
C GLU A 429 -11.38 -21.70 30.24
N THR A 430 -10.88 -20.50 29.90
CA THR A 430 -10.27 -19.57 30.85
C THR A 430 -11.24 -18.52 31.39
N PHE A 431 -12.29 -18.18 30.62
CA PHE A 431 -13.34 -17.25 31.01
C PHE A 431 -14.73 -17.80 30.60
N PRO A 432 -15.38 -18.65 31.43
CA PRO A 432 -16.62 -19.37 31.07
C PRO A 432 -17.90 -18.54 30.90
N ALA A 433 -17.78 -17.22 30.70
CA ALA A 433 -18.86 -16.36 30.25
C ALA A 433 -18.65 -15.88 28.80
N PHE A 434 -17.49 -16.14 28.19
CA PHE A 434 -17.21 -15.96 26.77
C PHE A 434 -17.57 -17.28 26.06
N ASP A 435 -18.53 -17.25 25.13
CA ASP A 435 -19.01 -18.45 24.43
C ASP A 435 -18.23 -18.72 23.13
N GLY A 436 -17.25 -17.88 22.81
CA GLY A 436 -16.33 -18.02 21.68
C GLY A 436 -16.67 -17.16 20.47
N TYR A 437 -16.07 -17.50 19.33
CA TYR A 437 -16.25 -16.79 18.06
C TYR A 437 -17.40 -17.38 17.23
N LYS A 438 -18.06 -16.53 16.44
CA LYS A 438 -19.24 -16.85 15.62
C LYS A 438 -19.13 -16.27 14.22
N GLY A 439 -19.71 -16.97 13.25
CA GLY A 439 -20.09 -16.39 11.96
C GLY A 439 -21.50 -15.78 12.02
N TYR A 440 -21.71 -14.73 11.24
CA TYR A 440 -23.01 -14.08 11.04
C TYR A 440 -23.38 -14.11 9.56
N TYR A 441 -24.66 -14.36 9.28
CA TYR A 441 -25.31 -14.27 7.97
C TYR A 441 -26.79 -13.93 8.15
N LEU A 442 -27.36 -13.11 7.26
CA LEU A 442 -28.80 -12.85 7.14
C LEU A 442 -29.15 -12.41 5.70
N ASP A 443 -30.18 -13.00 5.10
CA ASP A 443 -30.78 -12.54 3.83
C ASP A 443 -32.29 -12.38 4.02
N ASP A 444 -32.73 -11.17 4.36
CA ASP A 444 -34.14 -10.81 4.59
C ASP A 444 -34.42 -9.39 4.10
N SER A 445 -35.27 -9.26 3.08
CA SER A 445 -35.77 -7.97 2.60
C SER A 445 -36.83 -7.33 3.51
N THR A 446 -37.19 -8.00 4.62
CA THR A 446 -38.24 -7.65 5.58
C THR A 446 -37.91 -8.03 7.03
N PRO A 447 -36.68 -7.78 7.54
CA PRO A 447 -36.17 -8.35 8.79
C PRO A 447 -37.06 -8.00 9.98
N THR A 448 -37.77 -9.00 10.50
CA THR A 448 -38.75 -8.77 11.58
C THR A 448 -38.05 -8.60 12.93
N PRO A 449 -38.53 -7.70 13.82
CA PRO A 449 -37.94 -7.54 15.16
C PRO A 449 -37.92 -8.84 15.95
N GLY A 450 -36.74 -9.46 16.07
CA GLY A 450 -36.55 -10.80 16.64
C GLY A 450 -35.99 -11.86 15.67
N ALA A 451 -35.73 -11.51 14.40
CA ALA A 451 -35.16 -12.42 13.39
C ALA A 451 -33.66 -12.79 13.60
N GLY A 452 -33.01 -12.20 14.60
CA GLY A 452 -31.60 -12.44 14.97
C GLY A 452 -30.82 -11.14 15.13
N GLU A 453 -31.14 -10.15 14.30
CA GLU A 453 -30.51 -8.81 14.27
C GLU A 453 -31.59 -7.72 14.18
N ARG A 454 -31.23 -6.49 14.59
CA ARG A 454 -32.03 -5.28 14.44
C ARG A 454 -31.23 -4.32 13.57
N GLN A 455 -31.65 -4.14 12.33
CA GLN A 455 -31.09 -3.15 11.41
C GLN A 455 -31.05 -1.75 12.05
N CYS A 456 -29.85 -1.27 12.35
CA CYS A 456 -29.62 0.03 13.00
C CYS A 456 -29.52 1.18 12.01
N GLY A 457 -29.15 0.87 10.77
CA GLY A 457 -28.99 1.82 9.66
C GLY A 457 -29.50 1.24 8.36
N GLY A 458 -28.84 1.65 7.27
CA GLY A 458 -29.16 1.15 5.95
C GLY A 458 -30.53 1.56 5.46
N ASP A 459 -31.09 0.75 4.56
CA ASP A 459 -32.49 0.83 4.13
C ASP A 459 -33.47 -0.02 4.96
N LEU A 460 -32.99 -0.58 6.08
CA LEU A 460 -33.67 -1.51 7.01
C LEU A 460 -33.98 -2.90 6.42
N LYS A 461 -33.24 -3.32 5.40
CA LYS A 461 -33.19 -4.71 4.90
C LYS A 461 -31.82 -5.32 5.20
N ALA A 462 -31.69 -6.63 4.97
CA ALA A 462 -30.43 -7.34 4.98
C ALA A 462 -30.30 -8.14 3.67
N TYR A 463 -29.25 -7.93 2.88
CA TYR A 463 -29.00 -8.75 1.69
C TYR A 463 -27.66 -9.48 1.78
N GLY A 464 -27.70 -10.78 2.04
CA GLY A 464 -26.51 -11.60 2.30
C GLY A 464 -25.58 -11.03 3.38
N ALA A 465 -26.14 -10.31 4.35
CA ALA A 465 -25.46 -9.55 5.38
C ALA A 465 -24.54 -10.47 6.19
N SER A 466 -23.23 -10.33 6.03
CA SER A 466 -22.28 -11.37 6.44
C SER A 466 -21.05 -10.82 7.17
N GLY A 467 -20.68 -11.50 8.25
CA GLY A 467 -19.53 -11.11 9.06
C GLY A 467 -19.19 -12.07 10.17
N PHE A 468 -18.49 -11.54 11.17
CA PHE A 468 -17.93 -12.31 12.27
C PHE A 468 -18.06 -11.55 13.60
N GLY A 469 -18.12 -12.30 14.70
CA GLY A 469 -18.19 -11.72 16.04
C GLY A 469 -17.85 -12.71 17.14
N ILE A 470 -18.22 -12.33 18.35
CA ILE A 470 -18.14 -13.16 19.56
C ILE A 470 -19.51 -13.30 20.21
N ASP A 471 -19.76 -14.43 20.86
CA ASP A 471 -20.90 -14.62 21.75
C ASP A 471 -20.46 -14.69 23.24
N GLY A 472 -21.44 -14.57 24.13
CA GLY A 472 -21.21 -14.37 25.55
C GLY A 472 -20.65 -12.98 25.85
N VAL A 473 -19.87 -12.86 26.92
CA VAL A 473 -19.17 -11.67 27.42
C VAL A 473 -17.67 -11.90 27.36
N TYR A 474 -16.93 -11.04 26.66
CA TYR A 474 -15.47 -11.05 26.72
C TYR A 474 -14.98 -10.38 28.01
N PRO A 475 -13.88 -10.85 28.64
CA PRO A 475 -13.33 -10.20 29.83
C PRO A 475 -12.79 -8.78 29.55
N ASN A 476 -12.35 -8.12 30.61
CA ASN A 476 -11.94 -6.72 30.57
C ASN A 476 -10.68 -6.51 29.72
N THR A 477 -10.80 -5.74 28.64
CA THR A 477 -9.68 -5.36 27.76
C THR A 477 -9.19 -3.93 27.96
N ASP A 478 -9.85 -3.18 28.85
CA ASP A 478 -9.47 -1.82 29.18
C ASP A 478 -8.15 -1.79 29.99
N PRO A 479 -7.11 -1.07 29.52
CA PRO A 479 -5.82 -0.97 30.19
C PRO A 479 -5.78 0.06 31.34
N ILE A 480 -6.77 0.94 31.46
CA ILE A 480 -6.84 1.94 32.54
C ILE A 480 -7.71 1.46 33.72
N PHE A 481 -8.80 0.72 33.44
CA PHE A 481 -9.65 0.09 34.44
C PHE A 481 -9.17 -1.34 34.75
N GLY A 482 -8.61 -1.59 35.94
CA GLY A 482 -8.24 -2.96 36.32
C GLY A 482 -7.57 -3.12 37.70
N VAL A 483 -7.95 -4.20 38.39
CA VAL A 483 -7.33 -4.62 39.68
C VAL A 483 -6.26 -5.70 39.49
N ALA A 484 -6.23 -6.37 38.33
CA ALA A 484 -5.11 -7.18 37.88
C ALA A 484 -4.00 -6.29 37.30
N GLN A 485 -2.78 -6.81 37.17
CA GLN A 485 -1.62 -6.08 36.64
C GLN A 485 -1.44 -6.21 35.11
N ASP A 486 -2.36 -6.91 34.44
CA ASP A 486 -2.39 -7.15 32.99
C ASP A 486 -3.88 -7.29 32.61
N PRO A 487 -4.41 -6.50 31.65
CA PRO A 487 -5.77 -6.68 31.13
C PRO A 487 -5.80 -7.86 30.13
N ASP A 488 -6.98 -8.41 29.85
CA ASP A 488 -7.10 -9.29 28.70
C ASP A 488 -6.90 -8.51 27.40
N ARG A 489 -6.41 -9.19 26.37
CA ARG A 489 -6.23 -8.67 25.02
C ARG A 489 -7.24 -9.29 24.07
N LEU A 490 -7.85 -8.46 23.23
CA LEU A 490 -8.64 -8.84 22.06
C LEU A 490 -8.28 -7.91 20.90
N SER A 491 -7.97 -8.50 19.75
CA SER A 491 -7.93 -7.80 18.47
C SER A 491 -8.54 -8.67 17.38
N VAL A 492 -9.19 -8.04 16.40
CA VAL A 492 -9.73 -8.70 15.21
C VAL A 492 -9.01 -8.13 13.99
N ASN A 493 -8.38 -9.01 13.21
CA ASN A 493 -7.76 -8.67 11.94
C ASN A 493 -8.66 -9.17 10.80
N ARG A 494 -9.15 -8.26 9.97
CA ARG A 494 -9.94 -8.51 8.76
C ARG A 494 -9.10 -8.22 7.52
N VAL A 495 -9.23 -9.02 6.47
CA VAL A 495 -8.70 -8.68 5.14
C VAL A 495 -9.80 -8.88 4.09
N ARG A 496 -10.17 -7.81 3.39
CA ARG A 496 -11.22 -7.82 2.35
C ARG A 496 -10.58 -7.64 0.98
N TYR A 497 -10.58 -8.69 0.16
CA TYR A 497 -10.16 -8.62 -1.25
C TYR A 497 -11.32 -8.21 -2.15
N PHE A 498 -11.03 -7.37 -3.14
CA PHE A 498 -11.96 -6.90 -4.17
C PHE A 498 -11.59 -7.52 -5.52
N GLY A 499 -12.18 -8.67 -5.80
CA GLY A 499 -11.82 -9.54 -6.91
C GLY A 499 -12.72 -9.43 -8.14
N PRO A 500 -12.29 -10.04 -9.27
CA PRO A 500 -13.07 -10.07 -10.51
C PRO A 500 -14.44 -10.75 -10.37
N PRO A 501 -15.37 -10.54 -11.32
CA PRO A 501 -16.68 -11.19 -11.32
C PRO A 501 -16.62 -12.72 -11.28
N ASN A 502 -17.56 -13.32 -10.55
CA ASN A 502 -17.82 -14.77 -10.51
C ASN A 502 -16.61 -15.63 -10.08
N GLN A 503 -15.86 -15.21 -9.07
CA GLN A 503 -14.88 -16.05 -8.38
C GLN A 503 -15.55 -17.17 -7.55
N THR A 504 -14.73 -18.11 -7.11
CA THR A 504 -15.15 -19.36 -6.47
C THR A 504 -14.62 -19.50 -5.05
N ALA A 505 -15.11 -20.51 -4.32
CA ALA A 505 -14.54 -20.92 -3.03
C ALA A 505 -13.04 -21.26 -3.11
N ALA A 506 -12.54 -21.75 -4.25
CA ALA A 506 -11.12 -22.03 -4.45
C ALA A 506 -10.27 -20.74 -4.58
N ASP A 507 -10.86 -19.66 -5.09
CA ASP A 507 -10.23 -18.33 -5.07
C ASP A 507 -10.19 -17.78 -3.65
N ALA A 508 -11.26 -17.96 -2.86
CA ALA A 508 -11.28 -17.57 -1.45
C ALA A 508 -10.29 -18.36 -0.58
N ASP A 509 -10.14 -19.67 -0.82
CA ASP A 509 -9.09 -20.48 -0.19
C ASP A 509 -7.67 -20.04 -0.60
N SER A 510 -7.48 -19.61 -1.85
CA SER A 510 -6.24 -18.98 -2.31
C SER A 510 -5.98 -17.65 -1.57
N TYR A 511 -6.99 -16.79 -1.41
CA TYR A 511 -6.87 -15.55 -0.63
C TYR A 511 -6.59 -15.80 0.86
N ARG A 512 -7.24 -16.79 1.48
CA ARG A 512 -6.92 -17.24 2.84
C ARG A 512 -5.45 -17.67 2.95
N ALA A 513 -4.99 -18.56 2.08
CA ALA A 513 -3.61 -19.03 2.13
C ALA A 513 -2.61 -17.87 1.99
N ARG A 514 -2.88 -16.90 1.10
CA ARG A 514 -2.05 -15.70 0.94
C ARG A 514 -1.90 -14.86 2.19
N VAL A 515 -2.95 -14.75 3.01
CA VAL A 515 -2.93 -13.94 4.25
C VAL A 515 -2.40 -14.74 5.43
N GLN A 516 -2.68 -16.05 5.48
CA GLN A 516 -2.09 -16.97 6.46
C GLN A 516 -0.56 -17.10 6.30
N ASP A 517 -0.09 -17.18 5.06
CA ASP A 517 1.31 -17.29 4.66
C ASP A 517 1.70 -16.08 3.76
N PRO A 518 1.94 -14.89 4.35
CA PRO A 518 2.27 -13.67 3.59
C PRO A 518 3.66 -13.71 2.94
N LEU A 519 3.96 -12.75 2.07
CA LEU A 519 5.23 -12.68 1.31
C LEU A 519 6.44 -12.42 2.22
N ALA A 520 7.03 -13.48 2.75
CA ALA A 520 8.18 -13.45 3.64
C ALA A 520 9.41 -12.82 2.98
N SER A 521 9.94 -11.74 3.58
CA SER A 521 11.05 -10.98 3.01
C SER A 521 12.29 -10.91 3.90
N SER A 522 13.43 -10.53 3.34
CA SER A 522 14.69 -10.39 4.09
C SER A 522 15.65 -9.38 3.45
N ALA A 523 16.16 -8.44 4.24
CA ALA A 523 17.03 -7.37 3.78
C ALA A 523 18.53 -7.72 3.95
N SER A 524 19.36 -7.34 2.97
CA SER A 524 20.80 -7.68 2.99
C SER A 524 21.68 -6.62 2.29
N PRO A 525 22.83 -6.22 2.86
CA PRO A 525 23.74 -5.29 2.18
C PRO A 525 24.36 -5.92 0.92
N VAL A 526 24.14 -5.31 -0.26
CA VAL A 526 24.71 -5.77 -1.53
C VAL A 526 25.75 -4.79 -2.09
N LYS A 527 26.73 -5.29 -2.85
CA LYS A 527 27.76 -4.47 -3.52
C LYS A 527 27.39 -4.24 -4.99
N VAL A 528 26.76 -3.11 -5.29
CA VAL A 528 26.47 -2.68 -6.67
C VAL A 528 27.60 -1.76 -7.18
N LYS A 529 27.95 -1.80 -8.47
CA LYS A 529 29.07 -0.99 -8.98
C LYS A 529 28.69 0.49 -9.05
N ALA A 530 29.48 1.33 -8.39
CA ALA A 530 29.30 2.77 -8.45
C ALA A 530 29.35 3.30 -9.91
N PRO A 531 28.45 4.22 -10.29
CA PRO A 531 28.50 4.88 -11.60
C PRO A 531 29.81 5.66 -11.74
N THR A 532 30.61 5.38 -12.77
CA THR A 532 31.91 6.03 -12.97
C THR A 532 31.88 7.00 -14.15
N VAL A 533 32.45 8.19 -14.00
CA VAL A 533 32.68 9.12 -15.11
C VAL A 533 34.14 9.01 -15.55
N LYS A 534 34.45 8.93 -16.85
CA LYS A 534 35.83 8.72 -17.36
C LYS A 534 36.09 9.51 -18.66
N PRO A 535 36.27 10.85 -18.62
CA PRO A 535 36.33 11.70 -19.80
C PRO A 535 37.69 11.64 -20.50
N LYS A 536 37.78 10.82 -21.56
CA LYS A 536 38.95 10.72 -22.45
C LYS A 536 38.97 11.88 -23.45
N VAL A 537 40.15 12.40 -23.74
CA VAL A 537 40.38 13.56 -24.63
C VAL A 537 41.19 13.11 -25.85
N ARG A 538 40.74 13.46 -27.06
CA ARG A 538 41.50 13.26 -28.30
C ARG A 538 41.48 14.53 -29.15
N ILE A 539 42.65 15.08 -29.46
CA ILE A 539 42.78 16.18 -30.41
C ILE A 539 42.48 15.64 -31.83
N LEU A 540 41.82 16.45 -32.65
CA LEU A 540 41.43 16.09 -34.03
C LEU A 540 42.14 16.94 -35.10
N THR A 541 42.78 18.05 -34.72
CA THR A 541 43.47 18.92 -35.67
C THR A 541 44.84 18.35 -36.04
N LYS A 542 44.93 17.65 -37.17
CA LYS A 542 46.23 17.29 -37.76
C LYS A 542 47.00 18.56 -38.19
N LYS A 543 48.34 18.51 -38.15
CA LYS A 543 49.25 19.60 -38.58
C LYS A 543 48.99 20.96 -37.88
N LEU A 544 48.91 20.96 -36.55
CA LEU A 544 48.76 22.18 -35.75
C LEU A 544 49.92 23.18 -36.00
N ALA A 545 49.59 24.34 -36.55
CA ALA A 545 50.53 25.45 -36.74
C ALA A 545 49.86 26.82 -36.51
N ALA A 546 50.61 27.77 -35.96
CA ALA A 546 50.17 29.16 -35.82
C ALA A 546 51.35 30.15 -35.76
N LYS A 547 51.11 31.39 -36.22
CA LYS A 547 52.05 32.52 -36.09
C LYS A 547 51.95 33.15 -34.69
N ARG A 548 53.04 33.76 -34.21
CA ARG A 548 53.09 34.51 -32.93
C ARG A 548 51.92 35.51 -32.84
N GLY A 549 51.29 35.60 -31.66
CA GLY A 549 50.19 36.52 -31.40
C GLY A 549 48.82 36.16 -32.02
N LYS A 550 48.75 35.17 -32.92
CA LYS A 550 47.48 34.67 -33.50
C LYS A 550 46.89 33.53 -32.65
N ALA A 551 45.64 33.14 -32.94
CA ALA A 551 44.98 32.02 -32.27
C ALA A 551 45.30 30.68 -32.97
N LEU A 552 45.60 29.64 -32.19
CA LEU A 552 45.72 28.27 -32.67
C LEU A 552 44.34 27.59 -32.54
N ARG A 553 43.74 27.15 -33.66
CA ARG A 553 42.38 26.55 -33.68
C ARG A 553 42.45 25.03 -33.49
N VAL A 554 42.15 24.56 -32.28
CA VAL A 554 42.23 23.15 -31.89
C VAL A 554 40.82 22.54 -31.82
N LYS A 555 40.49 21.59 -32.71
CA LYS A 555 39.31 20.74 -32.56
C LYS A 555 39.66 19.58 -31.62
N VAL A 556 38.81 19.34 -30.62
CA VAL A 556 39.02 18.32 -29.58
C VAL A 556 37.75 17.49 -29.41
N LYS A 557 37.85 16.17 -29.51
CA LYS A 557 36.80 15.22 -29.14
C LYS A 557 36.97 14.86 -27.66
N VAL A 558 35.95 15.12 -26.86
CA VAL A 558 35.84 14.61 -25.48
C VAL A 558 34.84 13.46 -25.50
N THR A 559 35.26 12.29 -25.06
CA THR A 559 34.47 11.04 -25.04
C THR A 559 34.38 10.54 -23.62
N ASN A 560 33.17 10.34 -23.11
CA ASN A 560 32.98 9.77 -21.79
C ASN A 560 33.04 8.23 -21.89
N ALA A 561 34.16 7.64 -21.48
CA ALA A 561 34.36 6.20 -21.41
C ALA A 561 33.96 5.63 -20.03
N GLY A 562 33.14 6.37 -19.28
CA GLY A 562 32.54 5.96 -18.03
C GLY A 562 31.15 5.36 -18.23
N THR A 563 30.59 4.84 -17.15
CA THR A 563 29.24 4.28 -17.04
C THR A 563 28.19 5.31 -16.59
N ALA A 564 28.61 6.45 -16.03
CA ALA A 564 27.74 7.54 -15.60
C ALA A 564 27.83 8.77 -16.51
N GLU A 565 26.84 9.65 -16.46
CA GLU A 565 26.83 10.92 -17.20
C GLU A 565 27.85 11.95 -16.68
N ALA A 566 28.62 12.55 -17.59
CA ALA A 566 29.61 13.58 -17.27
C ALA A 566 29.00 14.99 -17.33
N LYS A 567 28.41 15.49 -16.24
CA LYS A 567 27.86 16.84 -16.13
C LYS A 567 28.95 17.92 -15.97
N ASN A 568 28.68 19.14 -16.44
CA ASN A 568 29.54 20.32 -16.27
C ASN A 568 31.01 20.16 -16.72
N LEU A 569 31.27 19.33 -17.74
CA LEU A 569 32.62 19.15 -18.27
C LEU A 569 33.15 20.45 -18.90
N LYS A 570 34.37 20.82 -18.51
CA LYS A 570 35.18 21.87 -19.14
C LYS A 570 36.45 21.22 -19.69
N VAL A 571 36.91 21.67 -20.85
CA VAL A 571 38.19 21.24 -21.44
C VAL A 571 39.06 22.46 -21.73
N CYS A 572 40.34 22.36 -21.40
CA CYS A 572 41.31 23.45 -21.43
C CYS A 572 42.55 23.07 -22.23
N ALA A 573 42.93 23.90 -23.21
CA ALA A 573 44.20 23.87 -23.92
C ALA A 573 45.22 24.79 -23.23
N SER A 574 46.45 24.32 -23.08
CA SER A 574 47.57 25.07 -22.50
C SER A 574 48.93 24.60 -23.03
N GLY A 575 50.01 25.33 -22.74
CA GLY A 575 51.38 25.00 -23.16
C GLY A 575 52.32 26.17 -22.94
N LYS A 576 53.65 25.93 -22.91
CA LYS A 576 54.66 26.96 -22.58
C LYS A 576 54.53 28.22 -23.46
N ALA A 577 54.21 28.03 -24.74
CA ALA A 577 54.01 29.08 -25.75
C ALA A 577 52.57 29.59 -25.92
N LEU A 578 51.57 29.07 -25.18
CA LEU A 578 50.15 29.41 -25.34
C LEU A 578 49.60 30.15 -24.11
N LYS A 579 48.63 31.05 -24.31
CA LYS A 579 47.70 31.43 -23.23
C LYS A 579 46.68 30.30 -23.04
N LYS A 580 46.37 29.96 -21.78
CA LYS A 580 45.35 28.96 -21.43
C LYS A 580 43.99 29.37 -22.03
N SER A 581 43.31 28.44 -22.70
CA SER A 581 41.97 28.64 -23.26
C SER A 581 41.10 27.46 -22.86
N CYS A 582 39.95 27.73 -22.25
CA CYS A 582 39.00 26.72 -21.81
C CYS A 582 37.64 26.93 -22.48
N ARG A 583 36.90 25.84 -22.66
CA ARG A 583 35.51 25.88 -23.15
C ARG A 583 34.67 24.84 -22.41
N SER A 584 33.41 25.18 -22.14
CA SER A 584 32.44 24.21 -21.66
C SER A 584 32.13 23.19 -22.77
N VAL A 585 32.09 21.92 -22.38
CA VAL A 585 31.55 20.81 -23.17
C VAL A 585 30.07 20.58 -22.80
N GLY A 586 29.63 21.14 -21.66
CA GLY A 586 28.35 20.84 -21.03
C GLY A 586 28.32 19.40 -20.54
N THR A 587 27.22 18.71 -20.80
CA THR A 587 26.99 17.33 -20.38
C THR A 587 27.39 16.32 -21.46
N VAL A 588 28.00 15.18 -21.08
CA VAL A 588 28.32 14.06 -21.99
C VAL A 588 27.90 12.72 -21.36
N ALA A 589 26.81 12.14 -21.88
CA ALA A 589 26.31 10.82 -21.46
C ALA A 589 27.35 9.69 -21.64
N ALA A 590 27.16 8.59 -20.92
CA ALA A 590 28.02 7.41 -20.95
C ALA A 590 28.21 6.85 -22.38
N GLY A 591 29.44 6.47 -22.71
CA GLY A 591 29.85 6.03 -24.06
C GLY A 591 29.81 7.10 -25.16
N LYS A 592 29.11 8.22 -24.98
CA LYS A 592 28.95 9.28 -25.99
C LYS A 592 30.14 10.26 -26.00
N SER A 593 30.14 11.14 -26.98
CA SER A 593 31.22 12.12 -27.18
C SER A 593 30.73 13.44 -27.77
N LYS A 594 31.31 14.56 -27.34
CA LYS A 594 31.13 15.88 -27.94
C LYS A 594 32.44 16.41 -28.50
N THR A 595 32.38 17.13 -29.61
CA THR A 595 33.54 17.82 -30.20
C THR A 595 33.43 19.31 -29.95
N VAL A 596 34.49 19.92 -29.41
CA VAL A 596 34.56 21.37 -29.18
C VAL A 596 35.79 21.97 -29.85
N THR A 597 35.71 23.26 -30.20
CA THR A 597 36.85 24.02 -30.72
C THR A 597 37.39 24.97 -29.65
N LEU A 598 38.68 24.84 -29.34
CA LEU A 598 39.47 25.73 -28.49
C LEU A 598 40.31 26.68 -29.35
N THR A 599 40.60 27.87 -28.84
CA THR A 599 41.32 28.94 -29.57
C THR A 599 42.42 29.61 -28.73
N PRO A 600 43.35 28.85 -28.11
CA PRO A 600 44.47 29.43 -27.36
C PRO A 600 45.31 30.38 -28.22
N LYS A 601 45.59 31.58 -27.68
CA LYS A 601 46.42 32.60 -28.34
C LYS A 601 47.91 32.31 -28.12
N VAL A 602 48.69 32.29 -29.19
CA VAL A 602 50.15 32.12 -29.12
C VAL A 602 50.77 33.36 -28.48
N LYS A 603 51.65 33.18 -27.48
CA LYS A 603 52.36 34.28 -26.82
C LYS A 603 53.26 35.00 -27.83
N GLY A 604 53.30 36.34 -27.80
CA GLY A 604 54.10 37.13 -28.75
C GLY A 604 55.60 36.82 -28.69
N ASN A 605 56.11 36.53 -27.49
CA ASN A 605 57.50 36.19 -27.21
C ASN A 605 57.84 34.68 -27.31
N ALA A 606 56.93 33.83 -27.82
CA ALA A 606 57.19 32.40 -27.93
C ALA A 606 58.36 32.11 -28.89
N ARG A 607 59.30 31.21 -28.51
CA ARG A 607 60.37 30.73 -29.41
C ARG A 607 59.75 30.02 -30.63
N ILE A 608 60.34 30.20 -31.80
CA ILE A 608 59.93 29.58 -33.06
C ILE A 608 60.36 28.11 -33.08
N GLY A 609 59.61 27.22 -33.74
CA GLY A 609 59.87 25.78 -33.79
C GLY A 609 58.77 24.93 -33.13
N LYS A 610 59.12 23.70 -32.74
CA LYS A 610 58.19 22.78 -32.04
C LYS A 610 57.88 23.28 -30.63
N SER A 611 56.63 23.10 -30.21
CA SER A 611 56.17 23.26 -28.83
C SER A 611 55.12 22.20 -28.51
N LYS A 612 54.99 21.81 -27.24
CA LYS A 612 53.87 20.97 -26.79
C LYS A 612 52.60 21.78 -26.56
N LEU A 613 51.47 21.16 -26.89
CA LEU A 613 50.11 21.53 -26.52
C LEU A 613 49.62 20.44 -25.56
N SER A 614 49.10 20.82 -24.40
CA SER A 614 48.44 19.93 -23.45
C SER A 614 46.97 20.30 -23.33
N VAL A 615 46.08 19.34 -23.54
CA VAL A 615 44.63 19.51 -23.45
C VAL A 615 44.09 18.63 -22.32
N LYS A 616 43.48 19.26 -21.31
CA LYS A 616 43.00 18.58 -20.09
C LYS A 616 41.52 18.80 -19.83
N THR A 617 40.83 17.78 -19.33
CA THR A 617 39.44 17.87 -18.86
C THR A 617 39.37 18.17 -17.36
N SER A 618 38.25 18.77 -16.93
CA SER A 618 37.95 19.15 -15.55
C SER A 618 36.44 19.30 -15.37
N GLY A 619 35.90 18.91 -14.20
CA GLY A 619 34.46 18.84 -13.94
C GLY A 619 33.92 17.41 -14.04
N GLY A 620 32.66 17.22 -13.67
CA GLY A 620 31.99 15.90 -13.69
C GLY A 620 32.49 14.90 -12.64
N GLY A 621 33.04 15.37 -11.51
CA GLY A 621 33.46 14.50 -10.39
C GLY A 621 34.73 13.67 -10.61
N THR A 622 35.54 13.97 -11.65
CA THR A 622 36.65 13.09 -12.07
C THR A 622 38.06 13.62 -11.83
N ASN A 623 38.98 12.67 -11.69
CA ASN A 623 40.41 12.91 -11.86
C ASN A 623 40.73 13.53 -13.24
N LYS A 624 41.78 14.36 -13.27
CA LYS A 624 42.17 15.15 -14.44
C LYS A 624 42.80 14.26 -15.53
N HIS A 625 42.08 13.99 -16.62
CA HIS A 625 42.66 13.36 -17.80
C HIS A 625 43.29 14.39 -18.75
N SER A 626 44.34 13.99 -19.46
CA SER A 626 45.08 14.83 -20.42
C SER A 626 45.46 14.09 -21.68
N GLY A 627 45.42 14.80 -22.82
CA GLY A 627 46.07 14.41 -24.06
C GLY A 627 47.03 15.52 -24.51
N ASP A 628 48.24 15.14 -24.88
CA ASP A 628 49.32 16.06 -25.28
C ASP A 628 49.72 15.80 -26.75
N GLU A 629 50.04 16.85 -27.50
CA GLU A 629 50.46 16.75 -28.91
C GLU A 629 51.49 17.86 -29.26
N ASP A 630 52.40 17.58 -30.19
CA ASP A 630 53.38 18.54 -30.70
C ASP A 630 52.75 19.46 -31.76
N TRP A 631 53.12 20.75 -31.75
CA TRP A 631 52.68 21.73 -32.75
C TRP A 631 53.79 22.72 -33.13
N MET A 632 53.65 23.38 -34.27
CA MET A 632 54.68 24.25 -34.87
C MET A 632 54.34 25.74 -34.76
N ILE A 633 55.29 26.52 -34.23
CA ILE A 633 55.28 27.98 -34.30
C ILE A 633 56.01 28.38 -35.58
N ALA A 634 55.24 28.84 -36.57
CA ALA A 634 55.77 29.23 -37.87
C ALA A 634 56.60 30.52 -37.80
N ARG A 635 57.52 30.70 -38.77
CA ARG A 635 58.11 32.02 -39.08
C ARG A 635 57.02 32.94 -39.69
N LYS A 636 57.36 34.23 -39.80
CA LYS A 636 56.40 35.33 -40.00
C LYS A 636 55.60 35.22 -41.29
#